data_AF-A0A0A9WB42-F1
#
_entry.id   AF-A0A0A9WB42-F1
#
_cell.length_a   1.000
_cell.length_b   1.000
_cell.length_c   1.000
_cell.angle_alpha   90.00
_cell.angle_beta   90.00
_cell.angle_gamma   90.00
#
_symmetry.space_group_name_H-M   'P 1'
#
loop_
_entity.id
_entity.type
_entity.pdbx_description
1 polymer ?
#
loop_
_entity_poly.entity_id
_entity_poly.type
_entity_poly.pdbx_seq_one_letter_code
_entity_poly.pdbx_strand_id
1 'polypeptide(L)'
;DKLTKFFALSGKTFQVPVMEKTSLDLYTLHRKVKEYGGVDFVNKEKKWSDIALSMGLMCKTAPYTLKNHYDNLIHPFLQSQAKNNEESKDDNKENFSKEDGEIDSETGEGVNKGLMKTAKGASAMRELKSLRFLGPGPKMAVCDGGVLQKGLRTRGKKIMYEFDPLAKYMCKGCKKGDIEETFLVMCVTCEDRYHHSCLIPPLSLDAPPINWRCPKCVAAEGYKPLEEFGFAQAEREYTLNEFKAMANEFKRNYFNTDPDQVEHSAVEQEFWRVVSSIDEAVTVEYGADLHVIEHGSGFPRHNQPCVSGVDPKKFDKYANSPWNLNNLPVLDDSVLRHISADISGMKIPWMYAGMCFATFCWHNEDHWSYSINYLHLGEAKTWYGVPGSYAEQFEAAMQKAAPELFESQPDLLHQLVTIMNPNDIMAAGVPVYRTDQKRGEFVITFPRAYHAGFNQGFNFAEACNFAPADWLVIGRECISHYSQLGRTCVFSHDELVCKMAIIFDTLERDMGLVLVKDLSLMVEAERLRRTRALKLGVGNAVHVDFEKLPDDERQCCVCNTTVFLSAVACPCDYTRLVCLDHITRLCSCDSSNYVMKYQLKLDILQNLLVVISSKLCGFGSWTTRVEEALHGKSEKKVSLRKLTELLVEAKEKEFPHSELVELLEYHVRRCIECSALSKALVANCSNKDNPSKITVDDLELFFQEIEKLPCSISEESAVKDILDKAKKFQNCARRVLSMKDISKSRVLKCYKMGQSLNLDLPEMQELEKKIMEFEWVDKVGFAIDAEFDLDFVSKLADDGKSLCDSPLVEKTKIKLNKYISEKTPDIAIVNVQSIADMEGTIIRGPPIRRGVRQTNSNDL
;
A
#
# COMPACT_ATOMS: atom_id res chain seq x y z
N ASP A 1 19.11 -1.87 -24.29
CA ASP A 1 20.41 -1.69 -23.58
C ASP A 1 21.62 -1.74 -24.48
N LYS A 2 22.06 -2.90 -25.01
CA LYS A 2 23.31 -2.99 -25.81
C LYS A 2 23.36 -2.01 -27.00
N LEU A 3 22.25 -1.82 -27.72
CA LEU A 3 22.12 -0.77 -28.76
C LEU A 3 22.15 0.65 -28.17
N THR A 4 21.40 0.90 -27.09
CA THR A 4 21.36 2.18 -26.37
C THR A 4 22.76 2.64 -25.96
N LYS A 5 23.52 1.73 -25.33
CA LYS A 5 24.89 1.94 -24.87
C LYS A 5 25.87 2.18 -26.04
N PHE A 6 25.76 1.41 -27.13
CA PHE A 6 26.53 1.61 -28.37
C PHE A 6 26.33 3.01 -28.99
N PHE A 7 25.09 3.50 -29.06
CA PHE A 7 24.81 4.85 -29.59
C PHE A 7 25.23 5.96 -28.63
N ALA A 8 25.01 5.80 -27.32
CA ALA A 8 25.46 6.77 -26.31
C ALA A 8 26.98 6.96 -26.33
N LEU A 9 27.76 5.86 -26.36
CA LEU A 9 29.22 5.90 -26.52
C LEU A 9 29.66 6.46 -27.89
N SER A 10 28.80 6.37 -28.91
CA SER A 10 29.00 7.01 -30.23
C SER A 10 28.54 8.48 -30.29
N GLY A 11 28.21 9.10 -29.14
CA GLY A 11 27.78 10.50 -29.06
C GLY A 11 26.37 10.77 -29.63
N LYS A 12 25.48 9.77 -29.64
CA LYS A 12 24.11 9.88 -30.13
C LYS A 12 23.08 9.40 -29.12
N THR A 13 21.97 10.11 -29.02
CA THR A 13 20.76 9.59 -28.37
C THR A 13 20.16 8.45 -29.21
N PHE A 14 19.73 7.39 -28.54
CA PHE A 14 19.02 6.26 -29.14
C PHE A 14 17.57 6.29 -28.65
N GLN A 15 16.62 6.31 -29.57
CA GLN A 15 15.19 6.27 -29.29
C GLN A 15 14.54 5.11 -30.02
N VAL A 16 13.51 4.55 -29.39
CA VAL A 16 12.51 3.63 -29.95
C VAL A 16 11.91 4.09 -31.30
N PRO A 17 12.32 3.70 -32.53
CA PRO A 17 11.54 4.10 -33.70
C PRO A 17 10.09 3.61 -33.59
N VAL A 18 9.13 4.51 -33.76
CA VAL A 18 7.69 4.22 -33.71
C VAL A 18 7.17 3.93 -35.11
N MET A 19 6.45 2.82 -35.28
CA MET A 19 5.77 2.43 -36.52
C MET A 19 4.31 2.08 -36.23
N GLU A 20 3.37 2.54 -37.07
CA GLU A 20 1.93 2.25 -36.94
C GLU A 20 1.33 2.57 -35.54
N LYS A 21 1.94 3.51 -34.81
CA LYS A 21 1.66 3.95 -33.42
C LYS A 21 2.13 3.00 -32.29
N THR A 22 2.97 2.01 -32.59
CA THR A 22 3.66 1.19 -31.57
C THR A 22 5.17 1.35 -31.68
N SER A 23 5.90 1.09 -30.59
CA SER A 23 7.36 0.99 -30.63
C SER A 23 7.78 -0.23 -31.44
N LEU A 24 8.76 -0.06 -32.33
CA LEU A 24 9.27 -1.15 -33.16
C LEU A 24 10.15 -2.08 -32.32
N ASP A 25 9.74 -3.35 -32.17
CA ASP A 25 10.59 -4.38 -31.56
C ASP A 25 11.80 -4.69 -32.46
N LEU A 26 12.91 -4.01 -32.17
CA LEU A 26 14.20 -4.18 -32.84
C LEU A 26 14.84 -5.55 -32.57
N TYR A 27 14.49 -6.23 -31.48
CA TYR A 27 14.98 -7.58 -31.17
C TYR A 27 14.26 -8.63 -32.02
N THR A 28 12.94 -8.60 -32.10
CA THR A 28 12.19 -9.45 -33.05
C THR A 28 12.53 -9.12 -34.49
N LEU A 29 12.75 -7.84 -34.86
CA LEU A 29 13.25 -7.48 -36.18
C LEU A 29 14.60 -8.13 -36.48
N HIS A 30 15.57 -8.08 -35.55
CA HIS A 30 16.86 -8.75 -35.73
C HIS A 30 16.73 -10.26 -35.83
N ARG A 31 15.95 -10.88 -34.94
CA ARG A 31 15.64 -12.31 -34.95
C ARG A 31 15.02 -12.73 -36.30
N LYS A 32 14.04 -11.99 -36.82
CA LYS A 32 13.38 -12.29 -38.11
C LYS A 32 14.32 -12.09 -39.30
N VAL A 33 15.12 -11.03 -39.33
CA VAL A 33 16.16 -10.86 -40.38
C VAL A 33 17.20 -11.99 -40.34
N LYS A 34 17.55 -12.50 -39.15
CA LYS A 34 18.46 -13.65 -38.98
C LYS A 34 17.81 -14.97 -39.43
N GLU A 35 16.58 -15.26 -39.02
CA GLU A 35 15.78 -16.41 -39.47
C GLU A 35 15.65 -16.47 -41.00
N TYR A 36 15.49 -15.31 -41.65
CA TYR A 36 15.35 -15.20 -43.10
C TYR A 36 16.68 -15.29 -43.89
N GLY A 37 17.81 -15.56 -43.23
CA GLY A 37 19.12 -15.74 -43.87
C GLY A 37 20.10 -14.57 -43.73
N GLY A 38 19.81 -13.57 -42.90
CA GLY A 38 20.66 -12.41 -42.66
C GLY A 38 20.42 -11.23 -43.62
N VAL A 39 20.93 -10.06 -43.25
CA VAL A 39 20.59 -8.77 -43.89
C VAL A 39 20.94 -8.73 -45.38
N ASP A 40 22.06 -9.32 -45.80
CA ASP A 40 22.46 -9.34 -47.21
C ASP A 40 21.55 -10.22 -48.07
N PHE A 41 21.13 -11.37 -47.55
CA PHE A 41 20.20 -12.27 -48.23
C PHE A 41 18.79 -11.66 -48.30
N VAL A 42 18.30 -11.08 -47.20
CA VAL A 42 17.03 -10.34 -47.15
C VAL A 42 17.03 -9.16 -48.13
N ASN A 43 18.15 -8.44 -48.27
CA ASN A 43 18.32 -7.38 -49.24
C ASN A 43 18.35 -7.88 -50.69
N LYS A 44 19.08 -8.97 -50.97
CA LYS A 44 19.23 -9.57 -52.30
C LYS A 44 17.91 -10.15 -52.82
N GLU A 45 17.22 -10.92 -51.99
CA GLU A 45 15.95 -11.59 -52.31
C GLU A 45 14.72 -10.71 -52.00
N LYS A 46 14.93 -9.45 -51.54
CA LYS A 46 13.91 -8.42 -51.27
C LYS A 46 12.82 -8.80 -50.24
N LYS A 47 13.15 -9.67 -49.29
CA LYS A 47 12.20 -10.27 -48.32
C LYS A 47 11.71 -9.35 -47.20
N TRP A 48 12.03 -8.05 -47.23
CA TRP A 48 11.55 -7.07 -46.27
C TRP A 48 10.01 -6.98 -46.19
N SER A 49 9.31 -7.30 -47.28
CA SER A 49 7.84 -7.38 -47.30
C SER A 49 7.31 -8.56 -46.46
N ASP A 50 7.97 -9.72 -46.57
CA ASP A 50 7.60 -10.93 -45.83
C ASP A 50 7.89 -10.73 -44.34
N ILE A 51 9.00 -10.07 -44.01
CA ILE A 51 9.37 -9.70 -42.64
C ILE A 51 8.36 -8.72 -42.03
N ALA A 52 7.94 -7.68 -42.76
CA ALA A 52 6.91 -6.74 -42.29
C ALA A 52 5.59 -7.45 -41.95
N LEU A 53 5.13 -8.33 -42.85
CA LEU A 53 3.94 -9.16 -42.63
C LEU A 53 4.11 -10.12 -41.43
N SER A 54 5.30 -10.72 -41.26
CA SER A 54 5.60 -11.58 -40.11
C SER A 54 5.66 -10.85 -38.76
N MET A 55 5.80 -9.52 -38.79
CA MET A 55 5.74 -8.63 -37.63
C MET A 55 4.37 -7.94 -37.47
N GLY A 56 3.37 -8.31 -38.28
CA GLY A 56 2.01 -7.77 -38.20
C GLY A 56 1.85 -6.34 -38.73
N LEU A 57 2.85 -5.78 -39.42
CA LEU A 57 2.83 -4.42 -39.95
C LEU A 57 2.11 -4.38 -41.31
N MET A 58 1.07 -3.55 -41.41
CA MET A 58 0.11 -3.59 -42.53
C MET A 58 0.30 -2.44 -43.53
N CYS A 59 1.16 -1.46 -43.22
CA CYS A 59 1.39 -0.30 -44.09
C CYS A 59 2.32 -0.61 -45.28
N LYS A 60 1.95 -0.10 -46.46
CA LYS A 60 2.72 -0.28 -47.72
C LYS A 60 4.14 0.30 -47.70
N THR A 61 4.46 1.20 -46.77
CA THR A 61 5.82 1.73 -46.58
C THR A 61 6.65 0.93 -45.57
N ALA A 62 6.01 0.09 -44.73
CA ALA A 62 6.69 -0.63 -43.65
C ALA A 62 7.95 -1.42 -44.10
N PRO A 63 7.97 -2.14 -45.25
CA PRO A 63 9.17 -2.85 -45.70
C PRO A 63 10.39 -1.95 -45.93
N TYR A 64 10.16 -0.72 -46.41
CA TYR A 64 11.22 0.27 -46.64
C TYR A 64 11.65 0.94 -45.32
N THR A 65 10.68 1.26 -44.46
CA THR A 65 10.92 1.84 -43.13
C THR A 65 11.68 0.87 -42.22
N LEU A 66 11.29 -0.41 -42.18
CA LEU A 66 12.02 -1.48 -41.46
C LEU A 66 13.46 -1.62 -41.95
N LYS A 67 13.68 -1.65 -43.27
CA LYS A 67 15.03 -1.67 -43.83
C LYS A 67 15.84 -0.47 -43.36
N ASN A 68 15.29 0.75 -43.47
CA ASN A 68 16.00 1.96 -43.06
C ASN A 68 16.33 1.96 -41.55
N HIS A 69 15.43 1.48 -40.68
CA HIS A 69 15.75 1.33 -39.26
C HIS A 69 16.79 0.24 -39.02
N TYR A 70 16.74 -0.88 -39.74
CA TYR A 70 17.76 -1.93 -39.64
C TYR A 70 19.15 -1.43 -40.04
N ASP A 71 19.26 -0.84 -41.23
CA ASP A 71 20.52 -0.37 -41.82
C ASP A 71 21.16 0.77 -41.01
N ASN A 72 20.37 1.59 -40.30
CA ASN A 72 20.87 2.69 -39.47
C ASN A 72 21.05 2.37 -37.97
N LEU A 73 20.27 1.43 -37.40
CA LEU A 73 20.29 1.14 -35.96
C LEU A 73 20.96 -0.19 -35.62
N ILE A 74 20.63 -1.26 -36.34
CA ILE A 74 21.05 -2.64 -35.98
C ILE A 74 22.31 -3.03 -36.74
N HIS A 75 22.37 -2.73 -38.04
CA HIS A 75 23.49 -3.13 -38.91
C HIS A 75 24.85 -2.51 -38.51
N PRO A 76 24.97 -1.23 -38.10
CA PRO A 76 26.26 -0.66 -37.67
C PRO A 76 26.78 -1.34 -36.39
N PHE A 77 25.89 -1.68 -35.46
CA PHE A 77 26.21 -2.44 -34.27
C PHE A 77 26.74 -3.84 -34.63
N LEU A 78 26.03 -4.58 -35.49
CA LEU A 78 26.47 -5.91 -35.96
C LEU A 78 27.82 -5.89 -36.69
N GLN A 79 28.09 -4.86 -37.52
CA GLN A 79 29.39 -4.70 -38.17
C GLN A 79 30.53 -4.42 -37.18
N SER A 80 30.23 -3.85 -36.00
CA SER A 80 31.22 -3.73 -34.92
C SER A 80 31.46 -5.05 -34.19
N GLN A 81 30.47 -5.96 -34.14
CA GLN A 81 30.65 -7.32 -33.58
C GLN A 81 31.52 -8.20 -34.48
N ALA A 82 31.27 -8.15 -35.80
CA ALA A 82 31.95 -9.03 -36.76
C ALA A 82 33.48 -8.87 -36.73
N LYS A 83 33.99 -7.63 -36.68
CA LYS A 83 35.43 -7.32 -36.79
C LYS A 83 36.24 -7.81 -35.58
N ASN A 84 35.69 -7.75 -34.38
CA ASN A 84 36.36 -8.26 -33.18
C ASN A 84 36.44 -9.81 -33.18
N ASN A 85 35.50 -10.49 -33.83
CA ASN A 85 35.48 -11.95 -34.00
C ASN A 85 36.42 -12.46 -35.12
N GLU A 86 37.05 -11.56 -35.87
CA GLU A 86 38.10 -11.88 -36.86
C GLU A 86 39.49 -11.63 -36.27
N GLU A 87 39.76 -10.46 -35.65
CA GLU A 87 41.05 -10.18 -34.99
C GLU A 87 41.36 -11.23 -33.89
N SER A 88 40.37 -11.67 -33.11
CA SER A 88 40.53 -12.69 -32.03
C SER A 88 40.78 -14.14 -32.48
N LYS A 89 40.80 -14.42 -33.80
CA LYS A 89 41.06 -15.76 -34.35
C LYS A 89 42.47 -16.00 -34.86
N ASP A 90 43.27 -14.95 -35.07
CA ASP A 90 44.68 -15.10 -35.45
C ASP A 90 45.59 -15.29 -34.22
N ASP A 91 45.28 -14.67 -33.08
CA ASP A 91 46.05 -14.84 -31.83
C ASP A 91 46.00 -16.27 -31.25
N ASN A 92 45.02 -17.08 -31.66
CA ASN A 92 44.84 -18.47 -31.20
C ASN A 92 45.47 -19.54 -32.12
N LYS A 93 46.46 -19.18 -32.97
CA LYS A 93 47.09 -20.11 -33.94
C LYS A 93 48.56 -20.43 -33.73
N GLU A 94 49.22 -19.90 -32.69
CA GLU A 94 50.57 -20.32 -32.29
C GLU A 94 50.59 -21.25 -31.07
N ASN A 95 49.72 -22.27 -31.03
CA ASN A 95 49.94 -23.50 -30.22
C ASN A 95 48.98 -24.64 -30.62
N PHE A 96 49.44 -25.57 -31.46
CA PHE A 96 49.37 -27.03 -31.28
C PHE A 96 49.89 -27.73 -32.55
N SER A 97 50.75 -28.73 -32.39
CA SER A 97 51.37 -29.45 -33.51
C SER A 97 50.65 -30.76 -33.83
N LYS A 98 50.30 -30.94 -35.11
CA LYS A 98 50.14 -32.22 -35.85
C LYS A 98 49.57 -33.43 -35.10
N GLU A 99 48.48 -33.97 -35.64
CA GLU A 99 48.48 -35.35 -36.11
C GLU A 99 47.56 -35.48 -37.35
N ASP A 100 47.83 -36.45 -38.21
CA ASP A 100 47.25 -36.55 -39.56
C ASP A 100 46.02 -37.49 -39.60
N GLY A 101 45.08 -37.25 -40.51
CA GLY A 101 43.88 -38.09 -40.69
C GLY A 101 43.03 -37.71 -41.89
N GLU A 102 43.21 -38.44 -43.00
CA GLU A 102 42.33 -38.37 -44.17
C GLU A 102 41.01 -39.13 -43.91
N ILE A 103 39.90 -38.74 -44.58
CA ILE A 103 39.10 -39.63 -45.45
C ILE A 103 37.88 -38.89 -46.07
N ASP A 104 37.66 -39.21 -47.35
CA ASP A 104 36.56 -38.90 -48.27
C ASP A 104 35.20 -39.54 -47.85
N SER A 105 34.01 -39.35 -48.45
CA SER A 105 33.50 -38.52 -49.57
C SER A 105 31.93 -38.61 -49.60
N GLU A 106 31.30 -38.14 -50.70
CA GLU A 106 29.98 -38.56 -51.25
C GLU A 106 28.70 -38.24 -50.41
N THR A 107 27.87 -37.25 -50.77
CA THR A 107 26.93 -37.09 -51.94
C THR A 107 25.64 -37.91 -51.90
N GLY A 108 24.50 -37.24 -52.13
CA GLY A 108 23.20 -37.87 -52.40
C GLY A 108 22.13 -36.85 -52.83
N GLU A 109 21.77 -36.83 -54.13
CA GLU A 109 20.70 -35.99 -54.67
C GLU A 109 19.34 -36.72 -54.69
N GLY A 110 18.24 -35.96 -54.63
CA GLY A 110 16.89 -36.50 -54.88
C GLY A 110 15.72 -35.54 -54.57
N VAL A 111 14.71 -35.31 -55.41
CA VAL A 111 14.62 -34.91 -56.84
C VAL A 111 13.14 -34.72 -57.20
N ASN A 112 12.75 -33.60 -57.86
CA ASN A 112 11.41 -33.34 -58.48
C ASN A 112 10.19 -33.27 -57.51
N LYS A 113 8.99 -32.75 -57.83
CA LYS A 113 8.33 -31.96 -58.93
C LYS A 113 7.06 -31.32 -58.30
N GLY A 114 6.45 -30.21 -58.75
CA GLY A 114 6.71 -29.25 -59.84
C GLY A 114 5.41 -28.57 -60.34
N LEU A 115 5.52 -27.51 -61.16
CA LEU A 115 4.47 -26.93 -62.08
C LEU A 115 3.16 -26.34 -61.47
N MET A 116 2.46 -25.35 -62.04
CA MET A 116 2.48 -24.64 -63.35
C MET A 116 2.37 -23.09 -63.17
N LYS A 117 2.95 -22.24 -64.05
CA LYS A 117 2.31 -21.47 -65.18
C LYS A 117 0.97 -20.80 -64.81
N THR A 118 0.70 -19.52 -65.05
CA THR A 118 0.81 -18.70 -66.30
C THR A 118 0.98 -17.18 -66.00
N ALA A 119 1.31 -16.22 -66.89
CA ALA A 119 1.92 -16.23 -68.25
C ALA A 119 2.62 -14.88 -68.60
N LYS A 120 2.22 -14.16 -69.68
CA LYS A 120 2.90 -12.98 -70.29
C LYS A 120 1.89 -11.97 -70.88
N GLY A 121 2.25 -10.68 -70.96
CA GLY A 121 1.57 -9.67 -71.77
C GLY A 121 2.33 -8.33 -71.84
N ALA A 122 2.32 -7.63 -72.98
CA ALA A 122 3.55 -7.12 -73.62
C ALA A 122 3.30 -5.94 -74.60
N SER A 123 4.14 -4.90 -74.55
CA SER A 123 4.36 -3.83 -75.56
C SER A 123 5.66 -3.11 -75.18
N ALA A 124 6.71 -2.89 -76.00
CA ALA A 124 6.81 -2.22 -77.31
C ALA A 124 6.54 -0.69 -77.22
N MET A 125 7.37 0.22 -77.76
CA MET A 125 8.57 0.07 -78.62
C MET A 125 9.45 1.37 -78.66
N ARG A 126 10.78 1.25 -78.91
CA ARG A 126 11.73 2.04 -79.76
C ARG A 126 11.57 3.60 -79.95
N GLU A 127 12.59 4.46 -80.19
CA GLU A 127 14.06 4.33 -80.39
C GLU A 127 14.86 5.68 -80.39
N LEU A 128 16.20 5.59 -80.27
CA LEU A 128 17.30 6.39 -80.90
C LEU A 128 17.50 7.94 -80.72
N LYS A 129 18.45 8.26 -79.82
CA LYS A 129 19.73 9.02 -80.02
C LYS A 129 19.83 10.56 -80.28
N SER A 130 20.90 11.10 -79.65
CA SER A 130 21.64 12.38 -79.90
C SER A 130 21.03 13.65 -79.26
N LEU A 131 21.78 14.64 -78.74
CA LEU A 131 23.22 14.99 -78.82
C LEU A 131 23.89 15.40 -77.47
N ARG A 132 25.13 14.92 -77.26
CA ARG A 132 26.36 15.56 -76.68
C ARG A 132 26.34 16.59 -75.50
N PHE A 133 27.07 16.23 -74.42
CA PHE A 133 28.04 17.00 -73.56
C PHE A 133 27.64 18.36 -72.96
N LEU A 134 27.94 18.73 -71.69
CA LEU A 134 28.74 18.15 -70.57
C LEU A 134 27.83 17.94 -69.31
N GLY A 135 28.22 17.64 -68.05
CA GLY A 135 29.50 17.42 -67.32
C GLY A 135 29.96 18.62 -66.46
N PRO A 136 30.57 18.46 -65.25
CA PRO A 136 31.04 17.22 -64.60
C PRO A 136 30.35 16.88 -63.25
N GLY A 137 30.68 15.71 -62.69
CA GLY A 137 30.41 15.32 -61.30
C GLY A 137 31.33 14.16 -60.88
N PRO A 138 31.82 14.09 -59.63
CA PRO A 138 32.80 13.08 -59.22
C PRO A 138 32.18 11.67 -59.15
N LYS A 139 32.95 10.65 -59.52
CA LYS A 139 32.57 9.24 -59.48
C LYS A 139 33.40 8.45 -58.47
N MET A 140 32.77 7.39 -57.95
CA MET A 140 33.42 6.34 -57.16
C MET A 140 34.52 5.61 -57.95
N ALA A 141 35.41 4.94 -57.24
CA ALA A 141 36.24 3.85 -57.75
C ALA A 141 36.08 2.61 -56.86
N VAL A 142 36.20 1.43 -57.47
CA VAL A 142 36.15 0.08 -56.86
C VAL A 142 37.37 -0.69 -57.38
N CYS A 143 37.51 -1.97 -57.00
CA CYS A 143 38.43 -3.00 -57.51
C CYS A 143 39.76 -3.14 -56.75
N ASP A 144 40.33 -4.34 -56.56
CA ASP A 144 39.77 -5.71 -56.61
C ASP A 144 40.75 -6.68 -55.92
N GLY A 145 40.41 -7.97 -55.80
CA GLY A 145 41.33 -9.01 -55.27
C GLY A 145 41.72 -10.08 -56.31
N GLY A 146 42.94 -10.62 -56.18
CA GLY A 146 43.27 -11.98 -56.63
C GLY A 146 44.50 -12.20 -57.53
N VAL A 147 45.07 -13.41 -57.38
CA VAL A 147 46.02 -14.13 -58.26
C VAL A 147 47.51 -13.72 -58.20
N LEU A 148 48.38 -14.74 -58.29
CA LEU A 148 49.84 -14.68 -58.09
C LEU A 148 50.63 -14.29 -59.34
N GLN A 149 51.81 -13.68 -59.14
CA GLN A 149 53.01 -14.08 -59.88
C GLN A 149 54.31 -13.89 -59.09
N LYS A 150 55.46 -14.27 -59.68
CA LYS A 150 56.68 -14.68 -58.96
C LYS A 150 57.59 -13.52 -58.56
N GLY A 151 57.79 -13.39 -57.24
CA GLY A 151 59.11 -13.48 -56.60
C GLY A 151 60.19 -12.42 -56.88
N LEU A 152 60.53 -11.65 -55.84
CA LEU A 152 61.87 -11.11 -55.62
C LEU A 152 62.17 -11.11 -54.10
N ARG A 153 63.24 -11.81 -53.68
CA ARG A 153 63.68 -11.85 -52.28
C ARG A 153 64.66 -10.71 -52.01
N THR A 154 64.35 -9.82 -51.07
CA THR A 154 65.34 -8.94 -50.44
C THR A 154 65.29 -9.12 -48.91
N ARG A 155 66.47 -9.26 -48.28
CA ARG A 155 66.60 -9.41 -46.83
C ARG A 155 66.54 -8.04 -46.15
N GLY A 156 65.35 -7.62 -45.71
CA GLY A 156 65.18 -6.52 -44.77
C GLY A 156 65.15 -7.03 -43.32
N LYS A 157 65.94 -6.44 -42.42
CA LYS A 157 65.83 -6.72 -40.97
C LYS A 157 64.58 -6.02 -40.42
N LYS A 158 63.88 -6.61 -39.44
CA LYS A 158 63.03 -5.83 -38.53
C LYS A 158 63.93 -4.81 -37.83
N ILE A 159 63.54 -3.54 -37.84
CA ILE A 159 64.08 -2.48 -36.98
C ILE A 159 62.94 -2.07 -36.07
N MET A 160 63.14 -2.13 -34.76
CA MET A 160 62.23 -1.52 -33.80
C MET A 160 62.48 -0.02 -33.77
N TYR A 161 61.41 0.77 -33.86
CA TYR A 161 61.42 2.19 -33.52
C TYR A 161 60.42 2.41 -32.40
N GLU A 162 60.92 2.32 -31.17
CA GLU A 162 60.33 3.08 -30.08
C GLU A 162 60.82 4.54 -30.24
N PHE A 163 59.94 5.51 -29.99
CA PHE A 163 60.19 6.96 -30.14
C PHE A 163 60.52 7.46 -31.57
N ASP A 164 59.50 7.51 -32.43
CA ASP A 164 59.43 8.51 -33.52
C ASP A 164 58.62 9.74 -33.03
N PRO A 165 59.22 10.95 -32.91
CA PRO A 165 58.51 12.16 -32.52
C PRO A 165 57.37 12.57 -33.47
N LEU A 166 57.45 12.23 -34.76
CA LEU A 166 56.45 12.61 -35.77
C LEU A 166 55.17 11.77 -35.69
N ALA A 167 55.20 10.62 -35.02
CA ALA A 167 54.03 9.76 -34.82
C ALA A 167 52.89 10.49 -34.07
N LYS A 168 53.20 11.53 -33.28
CA LYS A 168 52.22 12.36 -32.56
C LYS A 168 51.28 13.19 -33.47
N TYR A 169 51.63 13.36 -34.75
CA TYR A 169 50.89 14.21 -35.69
C TYR A 169 50.09 13.41 -36.73
N MET A 170 50.07 12.07 -36.65
CA MET A 170 49.41 11.22 -37.64
C MET A 170 48.02 10.74 -37.22
N CYS A 171 47.03 11.03 -38.07
CA CYS A 171 45.67 10.49 -37.95
C CYS A 171 45.65 8.98 -38.20
N LYS A 172 45.24 8.18 -37.20
CA LYS A 172 45.16 6.71 -37.33
C LYS A 172 44.19 6.24 -38.42
N GLY A 173 43.13 7.02 -38.70
CA GLY A 173 42.10 6.69 -39.68
C GLY A 173 42.60 6.74 -41.13
N CYS A 174 43.39 7.73 -41.51
CA CYS A 174 43.88 7.92 -42.89
C CYS A 174 45.40 7.71 -43.06
N LYS A 175 46.15 7.52 -41.97
CA LYS A 175 47.62 7.37 -41.92
C LYS A 175 48.39 8.51 -42.61
N LYS A 176 47.82 9.72 -42.58
CA LYS A 176 48.49 10.98 -42.92
C LYS A 176 48.67 11.80 -41.65
N GLY A 177 49.71 12.62 -41.62
CA GLY A 177 49.83 13.68 -40.62
C GLY A 177 49.53 15.04 -41.23
N ASP A 178 48.93 15.89 -40.42
CA ASP A 178 48.68 17.30 -40.70
C ASP A 178 49.36 18.17 -39.62
N ILE A 179 49.75 19.40 -40.00
CA ILE A 179 50.70 20.22 -39.22
C ILE A 179 50.00 21.00 -38.09
N GLU A 180 48.67 21.14 -38.14
CA GLU A 180 47.88 21.95 -37.23
C GLU A 180 47.09 21.06 -36.25
N GLU A 181 47.41 21.16 -34.95
CA GLU A 181 46.79 20.35 -33.88
C GLU A 181 45.27 20.58 -33.76
N THR A 182 44.76 21.71 -34.22
CA THR A 182 43.35 22.12 -34.20
C THR A 182 42.40 21.24 -35.03
N PHE A 183 42.89 20.33 -35.86
CA PHE A 183 42.06 19.41 -36.65
C PHE A 183 42.16 17.93 -36.22
N LEU A 184 42.87 17.64 -35.12
CA LEU A 184 43.08 16.29 -34.57
C LEU A 184 42.37 16.14 -33.23
N VAL A 185 41.27 15.38 -33.18
CA VAL A 185 40.67 14.94 -31.90
C VAL A 185 41.46 13.74 -31.36
N MET A 186 41.74 13.76 -30.06
CA MET A 186 42.54 12.75 -29.35
C MET A 186 41.63 11.86 -28.50
N CYS A 187 41.81 10.55 -28.56
CA CYS A 187 41.11 9.60 -27.71
C CYS A 187 41.62 9.67 -26.27
N VAL A 188 40.74 9.89 -25.29
CA VAL A 188 41.13 9.92 -23.86
C VAL A 188 41.68 8.57 -23.37
N THR A 189 41.26 7.45 -23.94
CA THR A 189 41.58 6.10 -23.44
C THR A 189 42.86 5.48 -24.03
N CYS A 190 43.27 5.87 -25.24
CA CYS A 190 44.45 5.31 -25.91
C CYS A 190 45.38 6.35 -26.55
N GLU A 191 45.14 7.64 -26.33
CA GLU A 191 45.86 8.80 -26.89
C GLU A 191 45.90 8.89 -28.43
N ASP A 192 45.28 7.94 -29.16
CA ASP A 192 45.23 7.95 -30.62
C ASP A 192 44.46 9.15 -31.18
N ARG A 193 45.02 9.73 -32.24
CA ARG A 193 44.54 10.97 -32.86
C ARG A 193 43.86 10.72 -34.20
N TYR A 194 42.79 11.46 -34.47
CA TYR A 194 41.93 11.31 -35.65
C TYR A 194 41.47 12.68 -36.16
N HIS A 195 41.37 12.85 -37.49
CA HIS A 195 40.71 14.03 -38.05
C HIS A 195 39.19 13.94 -37.85
N HIS A 196 38.54 15.05 -37.51
CA HIS A 196 37.07 15.13 -37.36
C HIS A 196 36.31 14.57 -38.58
N SER A 197 36.87 14.76 -39.78
CA SER A 197 36.35 14.31 -41.08
C SER A 197 36.68 12.85 -41.43
N CYS A 198 37.61 12.21 -40.70
CA CYS A 198 37.98 10.79 -40.86
C CYS A 198 37.20 9.87 -39.90
N LEU A 199 36.31 10.44 -39.09
CA LEU A 199 35.37 9.70 -38.23
C LEU A 199 34.08 9.40 -38.98
N ILE A 200 33.39 8.33 -38.59
CA ILE A 200 32.12 7.90 -39.19
C ILE A 200 31.12 7.68 -38.03
N PRO A 201 30.13 8.57 -37.83
CA PRO A 201 29.96 9.86 -38.52
C PRO A 201 31.06 10.88 -38.18
N PRO A 202 31.28 11.90 -39.02
CA PRO A 202 32.22 12.98 -38.71
C PRO A 202 31.68 13.87 -37.59
N LEU A 203 32.60 14.43 -36.79
CA LEU A 203 32.26 15.40 -35.73
C LEU A 203 32.11 16.82 -36.31
N SER A 204 31.26 17.64 -35.69
CA SER A 204 31.20 19.08 -35.93
C SER A 204 32.45 19.80 -35.42
N LEU A 205 32.77 20.94 -36.03
CA LEU A 205 33.97 21.72 -35.73
C LEU A 205 33.81 22.66 -34.52
N ASP A 206 32.58 23.03 -34.17
CA ASP A 206 32.31 24.16 -33.27
C ASP A 206 32.67 23.92 -31.79
N ALA A 207 32.73 22.65 -31.37
CA ALA A 207 33.41 22.19 -30.16
C ALA A 207 33.55 20.65 -30.15
N PRO A 208 34.76 20.06 -30.18
CA PRO A 208 34.91 18.64 -29.88
C PRO A 208 34.62 18.38 -28.38
N PRO A 209 33.87 17.32 -28.03
CA PRO A 209 33.60 17.01 -26.63
C PRO A 209 34.89 16.60 -25.91
N ILE A 210 35.13 17.20 -24.74
CA ILE A 210 36.38 17.06 -23.94
C ILE A 210 36.73 15.59 -23.65
N ASN A 211 35.71 14.73 -23.51
CA ASN A 211 35.87 13.31 -23.16
C ASN A 211 35.72 12.34 -24.37
N TRP A 212 36.11 12.75 -25.57
CA TRP A 212 35.96 11.90 -26.77
C TRP A 212 36.82 10.62 -26.70
N ARG A 213 36.22 9.49 -27.08
CA ARG A 213 36.88 8.17 -27.19
C ARG A 213 36.74 7.65 -28.63
N CYS A 214 37.79 7.04 -29.17
CA CYS A 214 37.78 6.52 -30.54
C CYS A 214 36.91 5.27 -30.67
N PRO A 215 36.45 4.90 -31.89
CA PRO A 215 35.62 3.70 -32.08
C PRO A 215 36.22 2.39 -31.58
N LYS A 216 37.56 2.24 -31.52
CA LYS A 216 38.19 1.05 -30.92
C LYS A 216 38.09 1.05 -29.39
N CYS A 217 38.24 2.21 -28.73
CA CYS A 217 38.06 2.32 -27.27
C CYS A 217 36.59 2.30 -26.86
N VAL A 218 35.70 2.95 -27.62
CA VAL A 218 34.24 2.82 -27.48
C VAL A 218 33.80 1.37 -27.60
N ALA A 219 34.35 0.62 -28.56
CA ALA A 219 34.14 -0.81 -28.65
C ALA A 219 34.71 -1.53 -27.40
N ALA A 220 35.95 -1.26 -26.98
CA ALA A 220 36.54 -1.89 -25.80
C ALA A 220 35.77 -1.59 -24.49
N GLU A 221 35.20 -0.41 -24.32
CA GLU A 221 34.31 -0.06 -23.20
C GLU A 221 32.94 -0.76 -23.29
N GLY A 222 32.43 -0.99 -24.50
CA GLY A 222 31.20 -1.75 -24.76
C GLY A 222 31.38 -3.27 -24.89
N TYR A 223 32.63 -3.77 -24.87
CA TYR A 223 33.02 -5.19 -24.89
C TYR A 223 33.78 -5.65 -23.65
N LYS A 224 34.23 -4.74 -22.78
CA LYS A 224 33.93 -4.94 -21.37
C LYS A 224 32.44 -5.25 -21.30
N PRO A 225 32.00 -6.36 -20.68
CA PRO A 225 30.69 -6.34 -20.08
C PRO A 225 30.61 -5.05 -19.26
N LEU A 226 29.46 -4.39 -19.25
CA LEU A 226 29.09 -3.92 -17.94
C LEU A 226 28.96 -5.20 -17.13
N GLU A 227 29.81 -5.32 -16.10
CA GLU A 227 29.26 -5.58 -14.78
C GLU A 227 28.09 -4.61 -14.63
N GLU A 228 26.91 -5.07 -15.07
CA GLU A 228 25.68 -4.34 -14.84
C GLU A 228 25.55 -4.39 -13.34
N PHE A 229 25.91 -3.28 -12.69
CA PHE A 229 25.83 -3.11 -11.25
C PHE A 229 24.38 -3.43 -10.87
N GLY A 230 24.19 -4.64 -10.36
CA GLY A 230 22.94 -5.37 -10.37
C GLY A 230 23.22 -6.88 -10.41
N PHE A 231 22.16 -7.68 -10.34
CA PHE A 231 22.28 -9.14 -10.21
C PHE A 231 22.10 -9.83 -11.57
N ALA A 232 22.96 -10.79 -11.88
CA ALA A 232 22.89 -11.54 -13.13
C ALA A 232 21.64 -12.44 -13.15
N GLN A 233 20.82 -12.31 -14.20
CA GLN A 233 19.65 -13.17 -14.39
C GLN A 233 20.09 -14.61 -14.68
N ALA A 234 19.54 -15.57 -13.94
CA ALA A 234 19.83 -17.00 -14.14
C ALA A 234 19.33 -17.50 -15.51
N GLU A 235 20.13 -18.34 -16.17
CA GLU A 235 19.75 -18.97 -17.46
C GLU A 235 18.67 -20.06 -17.31
N ARG A 236 18.32 -20.42 -16.07
CA ARG A 236 17.40 -21.51 -15.74
C ARG A 236 16.16 -21.00 -15.00
N GLU A 237 14.99 -21.35 -15.53
CA GLU A 237 13.72 -21.25 -14.82
C GLU A 237 13.55 -22.42 -13.82
N TYR A 238 12.92 -22.16 -12.67
CA TYR A 238 12.65 -23.13 -11.62
C TYR A 238 11.18 -23.09 -11.18
N THR A 239 10.59 -24.24 -10.87
CA THR A 239 9.40 -24.26 -10.01
C THR A 239 9.81 -23.99 -8.55
N LEU A 240 8.89 -23.44 -7.75
CA LEU A 240 9.14 -23.15 -6.33
C LEU A 240 9.57 -24.39 -5.52
N ASN A 241 9.16 -25.59 -5.93
CA ASN A 241 9.57 -26.85 -5.30
C ASN A 241 11.02 -27.25 -5.65
N GLU A 242 11.46 -27.02 -6.89
CA GLU A 242 12.85 -27.26 -7.30
C GLU A 242 13.80 -26.24 -6.68
N PHE A 243 13.42 -24.96 -6.68
CA PHE A 243 14.18 -23.90 -6.01
C PHE A 243 14.32 -24.18 -4.50
N LYS A 244 13.24 -24.63 -3.84
CA LYS A 244 13.31 -25.10 -2.45
C LYS A 244 14.29 -26.28 -2.27
N ALA A 245 14.26 -27.27 -3.16
CA ALA A 245 15.16 -28.42 -3.07
C ALA A 245 16.63 -27.98 -3.16
N MET A 246 16.95 -27.14 -4.16
CA MET A 246 18.28 -26.55 -4.36
C MET A 246 18.71 -25.72 -3.14
N ALA A 247 17.87 -24.81 -2.65
CA ALA A 247 18.17 -23.95 -1.50
C ALA A 247 18.45 -24.75 -0.22
N ASN A 248 17.67 -25.80 0.04
CA ASN A 248 17.85 -26.69 1.19
C ASN A 248 19.09 -27.60 1.04
N GLU A 249 19.43 -28.03 -0.18
CA GLU A 249 20.66 -28.78 -0.46
C GLU A 249 21.91 -27.90 -0.29
N PHE A 250 21.88 -26.67 -0.80
CA PHE A 250 22.94 -25.67 -0.60
C PHE A 250 23.21 -25.43 0.89
N LYS A 251 22.19 -25.08 1.67
CA LYS A 251 22.35 -24.80 3.12
C LYS A 251 22.87 -26.03 3.88
N ARG A 252 22.39 -27.22 3.53
CA ARG A 252 22.84 -28.51 4.11
C ARG A 252 24.31 -28.79 3.83
N ASN A 253 24.74 -28.59 2.59
CA ASN A 253 26.11 -28.87 2.16
C ASN A 253 27.10 -27.81 2.69
N TYR A 254 26.66 -26.55 2.82
CA TYR A 254 27.47 -25.46 3.37
C TYR A 254 27.76 -25.68 4.88
N PHE A 255 26.71 -25.85 5.69
CA PHE A 255 26.84 -25.99 7.14
C PHE A 255 27.06 -27.44 7.63
N ASN A 256 27.12 -28.42 6.72
CA ASN A 256 27.27 -29.86 7.00
C ASN A 256 26.27 -30.41 8.04
N THR A 257 25.10 -29.77 8.13
CA THR A 257 24.08 -29.91 9.18
C THR A 257 22.69 -29.86 8.52
N ASP A 258 21.63 -30.30 9.19
CA ASP A 258 20.28 -30.10 8.63
C ASP A 258 19.91 -28.60 8.60
N PRO A 259 19.36 -28.05 7.50
CA PRO A 259 18.96 -26.64 7.40
C PRO A 259 18.13 -26.12 8.57
N ASP A 260 17.19 -26.94 9.08
CA ASP A 260 16.30 -26.58 10.20
C ASP A 260 17.03 -26.52 11.57
N GLN A 261 18.30 -26.93 11.64
CA GLN A 261 19.14 -26.95 12.85
C GLN A 261 20.25 -25.88 12.85
N VAL A 262 20.38 -25.07 11.79
CA VAL A 262 21.41 -24.02 11.72
C VAL A 262 20.89 -22.74 12.39
N GLU A 263 21.47 -22.39 13.54
CA GLU A 263 21.16 -21.16 14.28
C GLU A 263 21.33 -19.90 13.44
N HIS A 264 20.36 -18.98 13.50
CA HIS A 264 20.33 -17.75 12.69
C HIS A 264 21.60 -16.90 12.84
N SER A 265 22.17 -16.88 14.04
CA SER A 265 23.39 -16.13 14.38
C SER A 265 24.65 -16.71 13.76
N ALA A 266 24.69 -18.02 13.48
CA ALA A 266 25.79 -18.65 12.75
C ALA A 266 25.74 -18.27 11.27
N VAL A 267 24.54 -18.31 10.65
CA VAL A 267 24.34 -17.86 9.26
C VAL A 267 24.70 -16.39 9.09
N GLU A 268 24.34 -15.53 10.06
CA GLU A 268 24.64 -14.10 10.03
C GLU A 268 26.14 -13.79 10.17
N GLN A 269 26.84 -14.45 11.10
CA GLN A 269 28.29 -14.32 11.23
C GLN A 269 29.01 -14.77 9.95
N GLU A 270 28.56 -15.88 9.37
CA GLU A 270 29.13 -16.46 8.16
C GLU A 270 28.84 -15.61 6.92
N PHE A 271 27.63 -15.05 6.81
CA PHE A 271 27.26 -14.09 5.77
C PHE A 271 28.23 -12.89 5.72
N TRP A 272 28.44 -12.24 6.88
CA TRP A 272 29.35 -11.10 6.95
C TRP A 272 30.82 -11.50 6.80
N ARG A 273 31.21 -12.73 7.16
CA ARG A 273 32.54 -13.29 6.87
C ARG A 273 32.75 -13.42 5.37
N VAL A 274 31.81 -14.03 4.64
CA VAL A 274 31.85 -14.22 3.18
C VAL A 274 31.88 -12.88 2.45
N VAL A 275 30.98 -11.94 2.81
CA VAL A 275 30.93 -10.59 2.21
C VAL A 275 32.23 -9.79 2.44
N SER A 276 32.98 -10.10 3.50
CA SER A 276 34.28 -9.47 3.81
C SER A 276 35.48 -10.23 3.24
N SER A 277 35.28 -11.39 2.60
CA SER A 277 36.35 -12.23 2.06
C SER A 277 36.63 -11.91 0.58
N ILE A 278 37.91 -11.84 0.21
CA ILE A 278 38.34 -11.62 -1.17
C ILE A 278 38.69 -12.97 -1.85
N ASP A 279 39.07 -13.98 -1.06
CA ASP A 279 39.57 -15.28 -1.54
C ASP A 279 38.45 -16.33 -1.74
N GLU A 280 37.23 -16.08 -1.25
CA GLU A 280 36.10 -17.03 -1.29
C GLU A 280 34.93 -16.49 -2.12
N ALA A 281 34.68 -17.10 -3.28
CA ALA A 281 33.52 -16.79 -4.11
C ALA A 281 32.33 -17.72 -3.78
N VAL A 282 31.25 -17.16 -3.21
CA VAL A 282 29.99 -17.87 -2.95
C VAL A 282 28.88 -17.28 -3.83
N THR A 283 28.31 -18.09 -4.71
CA THR A 283 27.20 -17.71 -5.60
C THR A 283 25.86 -18.24 -5.08
N VAL A 284 24.82 -17.39 -5.10
CA VAL A 284 23.45 -17.75 -4.70
C VAL A 284 22.43 -17.23 -5.72
N GLU A 285 21.31 -17.93 -5.86
CA GLU A 285 20.21 -17.60 -6.77
C GLU A 285 19.00 -17.08 -5.97
N TYR A 286 18.20 -16.18 -6.53
CA TYR A 286 16.97 -15.72 -5.90
C TYR A 286 15.95 -15.25 -6.95
N GLY A 287 14.67 -15.32 -6.59
CA GLY A 287 13.59 -14.66 -7.33
C GLY A 287 13.24 -13.33 -6.68
N ALA A 288 13.14 -12.28 -7.48
CA ALA A 288 12.64 -10.97 -7.06
C ALA A 288 11.76 -10.37 -8.15
N ASP A 289 11.01 -9.32 -7.78
CA ASP A 289 10.15 -8.51 -8.64
C ASP A 289 9.12 -9.34 -9.43
N LEU A 290 8.80 -10.54 -8.92
CA LEU A 290 7.90 -11.51 -9.54
C LEU A 290 6.48 -10.96 -9.48
N HIS A 291 5.95 -10.58 -10.64
CA HIS A 291 4.75 -9.76 -10.72
C HIS A 291 3.47 -10.56 -10.41
N VAL A 292 2.64 -10.04 -9.50
CA VAL A 292 1.40 -10.67 -8.99
C VAL A 292 0.30 -10.87 -10.05
N ILE A 293 0.40 -10.21 -11.21
CA ILE A 293 -0.50 -10.48 -12.35
C ILE A 293 -0.10 -11.78 -13.08
N GLU A 294 1.21 -12.07 -13.18
CA GLU A 294 1.74 -13.19 -13.97
C GLU A 294 1.80 -14.49 -13.16
N HIS A 295 2.31 -14.42 -11.92
CA HIS A 295 2.48 -15.58 -11.06
C HIS A 295 1.34 -15.77 -10.03
N GLY A 296 0.58 -14.71 -9.72
CA GLY A 296 -0.48 -14.72 -8.72
C GLY A 296 0.02 -14.48 -7.28
N SER A 297 -0.69 -13.64 -6.52
CA SER A 297 -0.38 -13.33 -5.11
C SER A 297 -0.40 -14.56 -4.20
N GLY A 298 0.40 -14.54 -3.13
CA GLY A 298 0.30 -15.51 -2.03
C GLY A 298 -0.93 -15.30 -1.15
N PHE A 299 -1.56 -14.12 -1.20
CA PHE A 299 -2.84 -13.85 -0.55
C PHE A 299 -4.04 -14.27 -1.43
N PRO A 300 -5.15 -14.72 -0.82
CA PRO A 300 -6.41 -14.91 -1.53
C PRO A 300 -6.95 -13.56 -2.04
N ARG A 301 -7.62 -13.56 -3.20
CA ARG A 301 -8.18 -12.35 -3.84
C ARG A 301 -9.65 -12.56 -4.18
N HIS A 302 -10.46 -11.52 -4.04
CA HIS A 302 -11.92 -11.56 -4.19
C HIS A 302 -12.40 -12.14 -5.53
N ASN A 303 -11.65 -11.89 -6.61
CA ASN A 303 -11.99 -12.34 -7.96
C ASN A 303 -11.46 -13.76 -8.31
N GLN A 304 -10.95 -14.52 -7.34
CA GLN A 304 -10.49 -15.91 -7.55
C GLN A 304 -11.40 -16.90 -6.82
N PRO A 305 -11.72 -18.06 -7.42
CA PRO A 305 -12.52 -19.09 -6.74
C PRO A 305 -11.78 -19.63 -5.52
N CYS A 306 -12.51 -19.86 -4.43
CA CYS A 306 -11.95 -20.45 -3.21
C CYS A 306 -11.27 -21.80 -3.51
N VAL A 307 -10.04 -21.96 -3.02
CA VAL A 307 -9.22 -23.16 -3.27
C VAL A 307 -9.85 -24.38 -2.59
N SER A 308 -9.89 -25.50 -3.30
CA SER A 308 -10.48 -26.76 -2.83
C SER A 308 -9.86 -27.23 -1.51
N GLY A 309 -10.69 -27.34 -0.46
CA GLY A 309 -10.28 -27.71 0.89
C GLY A 309 -10.13 -26.55 1.87
N VAL A 310 -10.25 -25.30 1.42
CA VAL A 310 -10.31 -24.11 2.28
C VAL A 310 -11.77 -23.78 2.63
N ASP A 311 -12.04 -23.39 3.88
CA ASP A 311 -13.34 -22.84 4.29
C ASP A 311 -13.59 -21.50 3.56
N PRO A 312 -14.65 -21.35 2.75
CA PRO A 312 -14.98 -20.09 2.07
C PRO A 312 -15.03 -18.89 3.02
N LYS A 313 -15.60 -19.04 4.23
CA LYS A 313 -15.67 -17.93 5.19
C LYS A 313 -14.29 -17.46 5.66
N LYS A 314 -13.32 -18.39 5.71
CA LYS A 314 -11.92 -18.08 6.02
C LYS A 314 -11.22 -17.46 4.81
N PHE A 315 -11.47 -17.96 3.61
CA PHE A 315 -10.95 -17.38 2.36
C PHE A 315 -11.41 -15.92 2.21
N ASP A 316 -12.72 -15.66 2.28
CA ASP A 316 -13.32 -14.34 2.17
C ASP A 316 -12.79 -13.36 3.23
N LYS A 317 -12.60 -13.84 4.48
CA LYS A 317 -12.03 -13.02 5.57
C LYS A 317 -10.62 -12.51 5.24
N TYR A 318 -9.76 -13.33 4.63
CA TYR A 318 -8.41 -12.90 4.26
C TYR A 318 -8.38 -12.16 2.90
N ALA A 319 -9.28 -12.50 1.97
CA ALA A 319 -9.43 -11.79 0.71
C ALA A 319 -9.86 -10.33 0.90
N ASN A 320 -10.78 -10.10 1.84
CA ASN A 320 -11.29 -8.76 2.18
C ASN A 320 -10.55 -8.10 3.36
N SER A 321 -9.38 -8.61 3.76
CA SER A 321 -8.59 -8.05 4.87
C SER A 321 -7.86 -6.76 4.43
N PRO A 322 -7.84 -5.68 5.22
CA PRO A 322 -6.99 -4.51 4.96
C PRO A 322 -5.48 -4.84 4.94
N TRP A 323 -5.07 -5.88 5.68
CA TRP A 323 -3.68 -6.38 5.74
C TRP A 323 -3.30 -7.30 4.56
N ASN A 324 -4.20 -7.48 3.58
CA ASN A 324 -3.87 -8.13 2.33
C ASN A 324 -3.17 -7.11 1.43
N LEU A 325 -1.97 -7.41 0.94
CA LEU A 325 -1.16 -6.43 0.20
C LEU A 325 -1.76 -6.02 -1.15
N ASN A 326 -2.70 -6.80 -1.69
CA ASN A 326 -3.49 -6.42 -2.87
C ASN A 326 -4.53 -5.31 -2.56
N ASN A 327 -4.92 -5.15 -1.30
CA ASN A 327 -5.95 -4.21 -0.87
C ASN A 327 -5.35 -2.91 -0.31
N LEU A 328 -4.20 -3.00 0.38
CA LEU A 328 -3.59 -1.88 1.10
C LEU A 328 -3.40 -0.61 0.23
N PRO A 329 -2.91 -0.67 -1.03
CA PRO A 329 -2.74 0.52 -1.87
C PRO A 329 -4.05 1.16 -2.34
N VAL A 330 -5.20 0.47 -2.20
CA VAL A 330 -6.52 0.91 -2.72
C VAL A 330 -7.58 1.14 -1.63
N LEU A 331 -7.22 1.00 -0.35
CA LEU A 331 -8.04 1.44 0.79
C LEU A 331 -8.39 2.93 0.70
N ASP A 332 -9.48 3.34 1.33
CA ASP A 332 -9.93 4.75 1.33
C ASP A 332 -8.89 5.73 1.89
N ASP A 333 -8.10 5.32 2.88
CA ASP A 333 -6.97 6.09 3.45
C ASP A 333 -5.68 6.09 2.61
N SER A 334 -5.59 5.29 1.55
CA SER A 334 -4.37 5.18 0.74
C SER A 334 -4.31 6.30 -0.29
N VAL A 335 -3.31 7.18 -0.16
CA VAL A 335 -3.01 8.23 -1.14
C VAL A 335 -2.75 7.65 -2.54
N LEU A 336 -2.16 6.44 -2.63
CA LEU A 336 -1.86 5.77 -3.91
C LEU A 336 -3.12 5.40 -4.71
N ARG A 337 -4.28 5.27 -4.05
CA ARG A 337 -5.59 5.00 -4.68
C ARG A 337 -5.96 6.03 -5.74
N HIS A 338 -5.51 7.28 -5.56
CA HIS A 338 -5.87 8.42 -6.40
C HIS A 338 -4.93 8.60 -7.61
N ILE A 339 -3.84 7.83 -7.68
CA ILE A 339 -2.99 7.72 -8.87
C ILE A 339 -3.76 6.92 -9.93
N SER A 340 -3.87 7.45 -11.16
CA SER A 340 -4.66 6.82 -12.23
C SER A 340 -3.92 5.70 -12.98
N ALA A 341 -2.59 5.67 -12.91
CA ALA A 341 -1.76 4.59 -13.45
C ALA A 341 -1.63 3.45 -12.41
N ASP A 342 -1.55 2.21 -12.88
CA ASP A 342 -1.25 1.06 -12.03
C ASP A 342 0.25 0.77 -12.07
N ILE A 343 0.94 1.33 -11.07
CA ILE A 343 2.40 1.31 -10.95
C ILE A 343 2.82 -0.02 -10.30
N SER A 344 3.63 -0.79 -11.04
CA SER A 344 4.24 -2.05 -10.56
C SER A 344 5.06 -1.79 -9.28
N GLY A 345 4.99 -2.69 -8.31
CA GLY A 345 5.64 -2.56 -6.99
C GLY A 345 4.83 -1.68 -6.03
N MET A 346 4.43 -0.48 -6.48
CA MET A 346 3.75 0.50 -5.64
C MET A 346 2.26 0.22 -5.40
N LYS A 347 1.53 -0.25 -6.43
CA LYS A 347 0.10 -0.62 -6.33
C LYS A 347 -0.13 -2.13 -6.46
N ILE A 348 0.76 -2.80 -7.19
CA ILE A 348 0.69 -4.23 -7.45
C ILE A 348 1.86 -4.86 -6.69
N PRO A 349 1.61 -5.75 -5.72
CA PRO A 349 2.70 -6.35 -4.94
C PRO A 349 3.69 -7.12 -5.80
N TRP A 350 4.94 -7.16 -5.33
CA TRP A 350 6.01 -8.00 -5.85
C TRP A 350 6.28 -9.18 -4.91
N MET A 351 6.72 -10.30 -5.48
CA MET A 351 7.03 -11.51 -4.73
C MET A 351 8.51 -11.88 -4.85
N TYR A 352 9.03 -12.43 -3.76
CA TYR A 352 10.45 -12.71 -3.57
C TYR A 352 10.64 -14.13 -3.07
N ALA A 353 11.42 -14.92 -3.80
CA ALA A 353 11.84 -16.28 -3.42
C ALA A 353 13.30 -16.26 -2.98
N GLY A 354 13.55 -16.38 -1.68
CA GLY A 354 14.90 -16.35 -1.09
C GLY A 354 15.48 -17.75 -0.85
N MET A 355 16.81 -17.85 -0.88
CA MET A 355 17.60 -18.98 -0.35
C MET A 355 18.60 -18.48 0.70
N CYS A 356 19.34 -19.37 1.35
CA CYS A 356 20.40 -18.99 2.30
C CYS A 356 21.38 -18.00 1.67
N PHE A 357 21.68 -16.89 2.36
CA PHE A 357 22.50 -15.76 1.90
C PHE A 357 21.96 -14.93 0.71
N ALA A 358 20.79 -15.26 0.13
CA ALA A 358 20.16 -14.40 -0.87
C ALA A 358 19.87 -13.01 -0.26
N THR A 359 20.34 -11.95 -0.91
CA THR A 359 20.57 -10.63 -0.30
C THR A 359 19.80 -9.52 -1.01
N PHE A 360 19.39 -8.50 -0.25
CA PHE A 360 18.94 -7.20 -0.76
C PHE A 360 19.82 -6.10 -0.16
N CYS A 361 20.43 -5.30 -1.03
CA CYS A 361 21.40 -4.26 -0.65
C CYS A 361 20.72 -3.03 -0.03
N TRP A 362 21.53 -2.08 0.46
CA TRP A 362 21.03 -0.87 1.09
C TRP A 362 20.27 0.02 0.10
N HIS A 363 18.99 0.27 0.38
CA HIS A 363 18.14 1.15 -0.42
C HIS A 363 17.05 1.82 0.44
N ASN A 364 16.34 2.76 -0.17
CA ASN A 364 15.08 3.31 0.32
C ASN A 364 14.04 3.28 -0.81
N GLU A 365 12.76 3.41 -0.43
CA GLU A 365 11.64 3.27 -1.36
C GLU A 365 11.52 4.44 -2.36
N ASP A 366 10.94 4.15 -3.53
CA ASP A 366 10.59 5.17 -4.51
C ASP A 366 9.63 6.22 -3.91
N HIS A 367 9.90 7.48 -4.24
CA HIS A 367 9.30 8.69 -3.64
C HIS A 367 9.35 8.74 -2.09
N TRP A 368 10.29 8.02 -1.46
CA TRP A 368 10.36 7.84 -0.01
C TRP A 368 9.02 7.37 0.58
N SER A 369 8.29 6.51 -0.13
CA SER A 369 7.07 5.87 0.36
C SER A 369 7.35 4.92 1.54
N TYR A 370 6.29 4.43 2.19
CA TYR A 370 6.41 3.26 3.05
C TYR A 370 6.45 2.01 2.16
N SER A 371 7.10 0.93 2.62
CA SER A 371 6.82 -0.42 2.13
C SER A 371 6.44 -1.35 3.27
N ILE A 372 5.69 -2.39 2.93
CA ILE A 372 5.31 -3.47 3.83
C ILE A 372 5.68 -4.80 3.17
N ASN A 373 6.31 -5.69 3.93
CA ASN A 373 6.71 -7.03 3.52
C ASN A 373 6.04 -8.07 4.43
N TYR A 374 5.47 -9.12 3.85
CA TYR A 374 4.90 -10.25 4.56
C TYR A 374 5.59 -11.57 4.17
N LEU A 375 6.04 -12.33 5.18
CA LEU A 375 6.73 -13.60 4.96
C LEU A 375 5.75 -14.78 5.00
N HIS A 376 5.28 -15.21 3.82
CA HIS A 376 4.26 -16.26 3.65
C HIS A 376 4.71 -17.64 4.17
N LEU A 377 5.94 -18.05 3.84
CA LEU A 377 6.44 -19.40 4.13
C LEU A 377 7.97 -19.45 4.17
N GLY A 378 8.50 -20.50 4.80
CA GLY A 378 9.93 -20.81 4.86
C GLY A 378 10.64 -20.25 6.08
N GLU A 379 11.95 -20.12 5.94
CA GLU A 379 12.89 -19.65 6.97
C GLU A 379 12.92 -18.12 7.08
N ALA A 380 13.50 -17.60 8.17
CA ALA A 380 13.44 -16.17 8.47
C ALA A 380 14.18 -15.28 7.45
N LYS A 381 13.82 -13.99 7.44
CA LYS A 381 14.51 -12.93 6.68
C LYS A 381 15.13 -11.98 7.70
N THR A 382 16.46 -11.83 7.68
CA THR A 382 17.17 -10.91 8.56
C THR A 382 17.23 -9.55 7.90
N TRP A 383 16.76 -8.52 8.62
CA TRP A 383 16.71 -7.12 8.19
C TRP A 383 17.64 -6.26 9.03
N TYR A 384 18.24 -5.27 8.37
CA TYR A 384 18.92 -4.12 8.97
C TYR A 384 18.21 -2.84 8.51
N GLY A 385 18.06 -1.87 9.41
CA GLY A 385 17.34 -0.62 9.13
C GLY A 385 17.94 0.59 9.82
N VAL A 386 18.01 1.70 9.09
CA VAL A 386 18.48 3.01 9.53
C VAL A 386 17.30 3.99 9.50
N PRO A 387 17.01 4.75 10.57
CA PRO A 387 15.90 5.71 10.58
C PRO A 387 16.09 6.81 9.52
N GLY A 388 15.00 7.22 8.85
CA GLY A 388 15.06 8.24 7.79
C GLY A 388 15.62 9.61 8.21
N SER A 389 15.59 9.92 9.51
CA SER A 389 16.24 11.11 10.10
C SER A 389 17.78 11.06 10.11
N TYR A 390 18.37 9.89 9.88
CA TYR A 390 19.82 9.68 9.73
C TYR A 390 20.23 9.38 8.28
N ALA A 391 19.30 9.45 7.32
CA ALA A 391 19.56 9.12 5.91
C ALA A 391 20.74 9.89 5.31
N GLU A 392 20.84 11.20 5.53
CA GLU A 392 21.95 12.05 5.01
C GLU A 392 23.32 11.67 5.62
N GLN A 393 23.30 11.19 6.85
CA GLN A 393 24.51 10.74 7.57
C GLN A 393 24.92 9.34 7.11
N PHE A 394 23.95 8.48 6.76
CA PHE A 394 24.17 7.20 6.10
C PHE A 394 24.69 7.37 4.66
N GLU A 395 24.06 8.24 3.86
CA GLU A 395 24.49 8.64 2.52
C GLU A 395 25.96 9.13 2.54
N ALA A 396 26.30 10.02 3.47
CA ALA A 396 27.66 10.53 3.66
C ALA A 396 28.66 9.47 4.20
N ALA A 397 28.22 8.54 5.06
CA ALA A 397 29.06 7.45 5.53
C ALA A 397 29.40 6.47 4.40
N MET A 398 28.40 6.10 3.58
CA MET A 398 28.58 5.25 2.39
C MET A 398 29.54 5.90 1.39
N GLN A 399 29.34 7.19 1.08
CA GLN A 399 30.22 7.95 0.18
C GLN A 399 31.66 8.04 0.71
N LYS A 400 31.84 8.21 2.02
CA LYS A 400 33.17 8.29 2.65
C LYS A 400 33.90 6.94 2.67
N ALA A 401 33.17 5.82 2.72
CA ALA A 401 33.76 4.48 2.74
C ALA A 401 34.17 3.99 1.33
N ALA A 402 33.47 4.41 0.27
CA ALA A 402 33.75 4.00 -1.11
C ALA A 402 33.85 5.19 -2.10
N PRO A 403 34.68 6.21 -1.85
CA PRO A 403 34.63 7.48 -2.59
C PRO A 403 34.88 7.32 -4.10
N GLU A 404 35.83 6.48 -4.51
CA GLU A 404 36.13 6.22 -5.93
C GLU A 404 34.92 5.66 -6.70
N LEU A 405 34.09 4.85 -6.03
CA LEU A 405 32.90 4.26 -6.63
C LEU A 405 31.80 5.32 -6.83
N PHE A 406 31.62 6.22 -5.85
CA PHE A 406 30.70 7.36 -5.93
C PHE A 406 31.15 8.45 -6.93
N GLU A 407 32.46 8.70 -7.06
CA GLU A 407 32.98 9.58 -8.12
C GLU A 407 32.76 8.99 -9.51
N SER A 408 32.78 7.65 -9.65
CA SER A 408 32.46 6.98 -10.91
C SER A 408 30.96 6.95 -11.23
N GLN A 409 30.09 6.80 -10.21
CA GLN A 409 28.64 6.77 -10.32
C GLN A 409 27.96 7.45 -9.11
N PRO A 410 27.54 8.72 -9.24
CA PRO A 410 26.82 9.43 -8.17
C PRO A 410 25.49 8.77 -7.76
N ASP A 411 24.84 8.06 -8.69
CA ASP A 411 23.55 7.41 -8.47
C ASP A 411 23.64 6.02 -7.81
N LEU A 412 24.83 5.55 -7.41
CA LEU A 412 25.08 4.21 -6.86
C LEU A 412 24.09 3.79 -5.75
N LEU A 413 23.78 4.70 -4.81
CA LEU A 413 22.84 4.46 -3.71
C LEU A 413 21.41 4.16 -4.15
N HIS A 414 21.06 4.54 -5.38
CA HIS A 414 19.74 4.33 -5.98
C HIS A 414 19.70 3.13 -6.92
N GLN A 415 20.83 2.44 -7.13
CA GLN A 415 20.95 1.29 -8.03
C GLN A 415 20.82 -0.07 -7.33
N LEU A 416 20.49 -0.12 -6.02
CA LEU A 416 20.19 -1.38 -5.29
C LEU A 416 21.36 -2.38 -5.17
N VAL A 417 22.60 -1.88 -5.16
CA VAL A 417 23.81 -2.68 -5.46
C VAL A 417 24.80 -2.86 -4.32
N THR A 418 24.99 -1.87 -3.46
CA THR A 418 26.06 -1.90 -2.46
C THR A 418 25.53 -2.37 -1.11
N ILE A 419 26.08 -3.49 -0.62
CA ILE A 419 25.96 -3.86 0.78
C ILE A 419 27.15 -3.29 1.56
N MET A 420 26.90 -2.87 2.80
CA MET A 420 27.90 -2.35 3.73
C MET A 420 27.61 -2.91 5.12
N ASN A 421 28.65 -3.26 5.87
CA ASN A 421 28.50 -3.90 7.16
C ASN A 421 27.86 -2.92 8.17
N PRO A 422 26.78 -3.31 8.88
CA PRO A 422 26.17 -2.52 9.95
C PRO A 422 27.18 -1.97 10.97
N ASN A 423 28.26 -2.69 11.24
CA ASN A 423 29.29 -2.27 12.19
C ASN A 423 30.08 -1.04 11.70
N ASP A 424 30.34 -0.91 10.40
CA ASP A 424 31.05 0.26 9.85
C ASP A 424 30.14 1.50 9.82
N ILE A 425 28.86 1.29 9.53
CA ILE A 425 27.81 2.32 9.59
C ILE A 425 27.65 2.82 11.03
N MET A 426 27.62 1.91 12.02
CA MET A 426 27.61 2.27 13.44
C MET A 426 28.91 2.96 13.89
N ALA A 427 30.07 2.55 13.38
CA ALA A 427 31.35 3.21 13.64
C ALA A 427 31.43 4.64 13.05
N ALA A 428 30.68 4.92 11.97
CA ALA A 428 30.47 6.27 11.45
C ALA A 428 29.48 7.11 12.28
N GLY A 429 28.84 6.54 13.30
CA GLY A 429 27.90 7.21 14.20
C GLY A 429 26.42 7.10 13.80
N VAL A 430 26.09 6.31 12.78
CA VAL A 430 24.71 6.12 12.30
C VAL A 430 24.05 4.93 13.03
N PRO A 431 22.87 5.10 13.65
CA PRO A 431 22.20 4.02 14.37
C PRO A 431 21.60 3.00 13.40
N VAL A 432 22.03 1.74 13.51
CA VAL A 432 21.46 0.60 12.78
C VAL A 432 20.68 -0.28 13.74
N TYR A 433 19.45 -0.61 13.36
CA TYR A 433 18.58 -1.57 14.05
C TYR A 433 18.49 -2.86 13.22
N ARG A 434 18.09 -3.97 13.84
CA ARG A 434 17.88 -5.25 13.16
C ARG A 434 16.65 -6.01 13.64
N THR A 435 16.16 -6.94 12.83
CA THR A 435 15.20 -7.97 13.24
C THR A 435 15.31 -9.22 12.36
N ASP A 436 14.85 -10.36 12.87
CA ASP A 436 14.67 -11.59 12.10
C ASP A 436 13.16 -11.81 11.90
N GLN A 437 12.64 -11.43 10.73
CA GLN A 437 11.24 -11.61 10.35
C GLN A 437 10.94 -13.11 10.18
N LYS A 438 9.94 -13.61 10.90
CA LYS A 438 9.51 -15.02 10.84
C LYS A 438 8.22 -15.17 10.01
N ARG A 439 7.93 -16.41 9.62
CA ARG A 439 6.75 -16.75 8.83
C ARG A 439 5.46 -16.28 9.51
N GLY A 440 4.69 -15.44 8.81
CA GLY A 440 3.46 -14.83 9.31
C GLY A 440 3.63 -13.44 9.93
N GLU A 441 4.86 -12.90 9.95
CA GLU A 441 5.15 -11.56 10.46
C GLU A 441 5.29 -10.54 9.32
N PHE A 442 4.80 -9.32 9.59
CA PHE A 442 5.01 -8.16 8.72
C PHE A 442 6.25 -7.37 9.15
N VAL A 443 7.02 -6.88 8.19
CA VAL A 443 7.98 -5.78 8.37
C VAL A 443 7.46 -4.56 7.63
N ILE A 444 7.55 -3.39 8.25
CA ILE A 444 7.17 -2.10 7.65
C ILE A 444 8.41 -1.21 7.63
N THR A 445 8.75 -0.69 6.45
CA THR A 445 9.75 0.37 6.28
C THR A 445 9.05 1.73 6.35
N PHE A 446 9.75 2.73 6.87
CA PHE A 446 9.23 4.09 7.02
C PHE A 446 9.86 5.02 5.96
N PRO A 447 9.22 6.16 5.64
CA PRO A 447 9.73 7.12 4.68
C PRO A 447 11.21 7.47 4.87
N ARG A 448 11.98 7.39 3.77
CA ARG A 448 13.43 7.61 3.70
C ARG A 448 14.28 6.66 4.59
N ALA A 449 13.70 5.66 5.24
CA ALA A 449 14.45 4.70 6.04
C ALA A 449 15.25 3.74 5.14
N TYR A 450 16.59 3.84 5.21
CA TYR A 450 17.46 2.93 4.49
C TYR A 450 17.41 1.55 5.13
N HIS A 451 17.34 0.50 4.31
CA HIS A 451 17.27 -0.87 4.78
C HIS A 451 17.98 -1.85 3.83
N ALA A 452 18.46 -2.95 4.39
CA ALA A 452 19.17 -4.04 3.71
C ALA A 452 18.94 -5.36 4.47
N GLY A 453 19.36 -6.49 3.90
CA GLY A 453 19.26 -7.76 4.60
C GLY A 453 19.52 -8.98 3.73
N PHE A 454 19.33 -10.16 4.33
CA PHE A 454 19.52 -11.45 3.67
C PHE A 454 18.54 -12.50 4.21
N ASN A 455 18.44 -13.62 3.52
CA ASN A 455 17.54 -14.71 3.88
C ASN A 455 18.30 -15.83 4.60
N GLN A 456 17.74 -16.33 5.70
CA GLN A 456 18.34 -17.39 6.53
C GLN A 456 18.33 -18.77 5.86
N GLY A 457 17.54 -18.93 4.79
CA GLY A 457 17.33 -20.18 4.07
C GLY A 457 16.21 -20.03 3.04
N PHE A 458 15.55 -21.13 2.68
CA PHE A 458 14.46 -21.07 1.69
C PHE A 458 13.24 -20.32 2.24
N ASN A 459 12.78 -19.26 1.56
CA ASN A 459 11.54 -18.57 1.91
C ASN A 459 10.82 -17.93 0.72
N PHE A 460 9.56 -17.52 0.95
CA PHE A 460 8.76 -16.74 0.01
C PHE A 460 8.08 -15.57 0.74
N ALA A 461 8.31 -14.36 0.24
CA ALA A 461 7.75 -13.12 0.77
C ALA A 461 7.01 -12.35 -0.33
N GLU A 462 6.08 -11.50 0.08
CA GLU A 462 5.36 -10.58 -0.80
C GLU A 462 5.45 -9.17 -0.19
N ALA A 463 5.69 -8.15 -1.01
CA ALA A 463 5.83 -6.77 -0.57
C ALA A 463 5.13 -5.78 -1.50
N CYS A 464 4.75 -4.62 -0.96
CA CYS A 464 4.15 -3.52 -1.73
C CYS A 464 4.39 -2.19 -1.02
N ASN A 465 4.44 -1.08 -1.77
CA ASN A 465 4.49 0.25 -1.19
C ASN A 465 3.10 0.71 -0.72
N PHE A 466 3.07 1.69 0.19
CA PHE A 466 1.87 2.42 0.54
C PHE A 466 2.18 3.85 0.96
N ALA A 467 1.17 4.70 0.93
CA ALA A 467 1.28 6.11 1.29
C ALA A 467 0.07 6.53 2.14
N PRO A 468 0.22 6.62 3.48
CA PRO A 468 -0.77 7.24 4.36
C PRO A 468 -0.74 8.78 4.21
N ALA A 469 -1.68 9.46 4.87
CA ALA A 469 -1.86 10.91 4.74
C ALA A 469 -0.59 11.74 5.05
N ASP A 470 0.20 11.36 6.05
CA ASP A 470 1.42 12.07 6.46
C ASP A 470 2.53 12.05 5.39
N TRP A 471 2.59 11.00 4.57
CA TRP A 471 3.60 10.88 3.50
C TRP A 471 3.50 12.02 2.47
N LEU A 472 2.33 12.65 2.27
CA LEU A 472 2.15 13.73 1.29
C LEU A 472 3.20 14.85 1.39
N VAL A 473 3.60 15.21 2.61
CA VAL A 473 4.63 16.23 2.84
C VAL A 473 6.01 15.72 2.45
N ILE A 474 6.30 14.45 2.78
CA ILE A 474 7.58 13.78 2.56
C ILE A 474 7.80 13.51 1.06
N GLY A 475 6.75 13.13 0.33
CA GLY A 475 6.77 13.00 -1.13
C GLY A 475 7.14 14.30 -1.84
N ARG A 476 6.62 15.45 -1.37
CA ARG A 476 6.99 16.77 -1.91
C ARG A 476 8.46 17.13 -1.65
N GLU A 477 8.98 16.78 -0.49
CA GLU A 477 10.42 16.92 -0.17
C GLU A 477 11.27 15.96 -1.04
N CYS A 478 10.82 14.73 -1.26
CA CYS A 478 11.47 13.74 -2.12
C CYS A 478 11.59 14.21 -3.57
N ILE A 479 10.51 14.73 -4.18
CA ILE A 479 10.55 15.32 -5.54
C ILE A 479 11.55 16.50 -5.60
N SER A 480 11.61 17.30 -4.54
CA SER A 480 12.54 18.44 -4.45
C SER A 480 14.00 17.98 -4.36
N HIS A 481 14.27 16.82 -3.77
CA HIS A 481 15.58 16.16 -3.72
C HIS A 481 15.92 15.45 -5.05
N TYR A 482 14.99 14.68 -5.63
CA TYR A 482 15.16 14.03 -6.95
C TYR A 482 15.50 15.06 -8.04
N SER A 483 14.88 16.24 -8.01
CA SER A 483 15.18 17.35 -8.93
C SER A 483 16.59 17.94 -8.76
N GLN A 484 17.26 17.75 -7.63
CA GLN A 484 18.65 18.19 -7.42
C GLN A 484 19.66 17.16 -7.94
N LEU A 485 19.34 15.87 -7.80
CA LEU A 485 20.13 14.76 -8.33
C LEU A 485 19.95 14.55 -9.84
N GLY A 486 18.77 14.90 -10.37
CA GLY A 486 18.36 14.56 -11.74
C GLY A 486 17.70 13.17 -11.87
N ARG A 487 17.19 12.62 -10.77
CA ARG A 487 16.49 11.32 -10.75
C ARG A 487 15.10 11.44 -11.40
N THR A 488 14.79 10.51 -12.30
CA THR A 488 13.46 10.36 -12.91
C THR A 488 12.40 10.06 -11.86
N CYS A 489 11.25 10.71 -11.95
CA CYS A 489 10.11 10.49 -11.05
C CYS A 489 9.19 9.39 -11.60
N VAL A 490 8.75 8.43 -10.78
CA VAL A 490 7.84 7.34 -11.20
C VAL A 490 6.41 7.83 -11.51
N PHE A 491 6.03 8.99 -10.95
CA PHE A 491 4.79 9.72 -11.23
C PHE A 491 4.95 11.20 -10.83
N SER A 492 3.98 12.06 -11.12
CA SER A 492 4.00 13.47 -10.70
C SER A 492 3.20 13.69 -9.41
N HIS A 493 3.87 14.14 -8.35
CA HIS A 493 3.24 14.44 -7.05
C HIS A 493 2.19 15.57 -7.14
N ASP A 494 2.44 16.59 -7.97
CA ASP A 494 1.48 17.68 -8.16
C ASP A 494 0.22 17.23 -8.94
N GLU A 495 0.32 16.21 -9.80
CA GLU A 495 -0.84 15.60 -10.45
C GLU A 495 -1.73 14.89 -9.42
N LEU A 496 -1.12 14.09 -8.55
CA LEU A 496 -1.77 13.38 -7.44
C LEU A 496 -2.50 14.36 -6.49
N VAL A 497 -1.81 15.41 -6.04
CA VAL A 497 -2.38 16.46 -5.17
C VAL A 497 -3.55 17.18 -5.84
N CYS A 498 -3.46 17.48 -7.15
CA CYS A 498 -4.58 18.05 -7.89
C CYS A 498 -5.76 17.08 -8.05
N LYS A 499 -5.51 15.78 -8.29
CA LYS A 499 -6.56 14.77 -8.38
C LYS A 499 -7.30 14.59 -7.06
N MET A 500 -6.58 14.54 -5.94
CA MET A 500 -7.15 14.51 -4.59
C MET A 500 -7.99 15.76 -4.29
N ALA A 501 -7.50 16.96 -4.67
CA ALA A 501 -8.23 18.22 -4.47
C ALA A 501 -9.55 18.30 -5.28
N ILE A 502 -9.67 17.59 -6.40
CA ILE A 502 -10.90 17.52 -7.21
C ILE A 502 -11.96 16.63 -6.55
N ILE A 503 -11.54 15.55 -5.89
CA ILE A 503 -12.42 14.57 -5.21
C ILE A 503 -12.52 14.80 -3.70
N PHE A 504 -12.15 15.98 -3.20
CA PHE A 504 -12.02 16.27 -1.77
C PHE A 504 -13.23 15.84 -0.92
N ASP A 505 -14.44 15.93 -1.48
CA ASP A 505 -15.69 15.60 -0.80
C ASP A 505 -15.90 14.08 -0.54
N THR A 506 -15.01 13.22 -1.06
CA THR A 506 -14.94 11.79 -0.74
C THR A 506 -13.69 11.42 0.08
N LEU A 507 -12.95 12.39 0.63
CA LEU A 507 -11.74 12.12 1.40
C LEU A 507 -11.99 12.18 2.91
N GLU A 508 -11.23 11.34 3.63
CA GLU A 508 -11.10 11.36 5.09
C GLU A 508 -10.60 12.73 5.59
N ARG A 509 -11.09 13.15 6.78
CA ARG A 509 -10.82 14.47 7.35
C ARG A 509 -9.32 14.76 7.47
N ASP A 510 -8.56 13.81 8.00
CA ASP A 510 -7.15 14.02 8.32
C ASP A 510 -6.27 14.00 7.06
N MET A 511 -6.64 13.18 6.07
CA MET A 511 -6.08 13.29 4.71
C MET A 511 -6.38 14.67 4.10
N GLY A 512 -7.60 15.18 4.26
CA GLY A 512 -7.98 16.53 3.85
C GLY A 512 -7.15 17.65 4.50
N LEU A 513 -6.85 17.53 5.80
CA LEU A 513 -6.02 18.49 6.53
C LEU A 513 -4.58 18.53 6.01
N VAL A 514 -3.96 17.36 5.74
CA VAL A 514 -2.61 17.32 5.15
C VAL A 514 -2.64 17.79 3.68
N LEU A 515 -3.67 17.42 2.92
CA LEU A 515 -3.86 17.85 1.53
C LEU A 515 -3.93 19.39 1.41
N VAL A 516 -4.65 20.09 2.30
CA VAL A 516 -4.69 21.57 2.26
C VAL A 516 -3.34 22.20 2.62
N LYS A 517 -2.59 21.61 3.57
CA LYS A 517 -1.23 22.06 3.88
C LYS A 517 -0.33 21.95 2.65
N ASP A 518 -0.37 20.81 1.95
CA ASP A 518 0.46 20.54 0.78
C ASP A 518 0.04 21.36 -0.45
N LEU A 519 -1.27 21.43 -0.73
CA LEU A 519 -1.87 22.26 -1.78
C LEU A 519 -1.53 23.75 -1.59
N SER A 520 -1.51 24.25 -0.36
CA SER A 520 -1.13 25.63 -0.06
C SER A 520 0.32 25.93 -0.47
N LEU A 521 1.25 25.02 -0.11
CA LEU A 521 2.67 25.11 -0.51
C LEU A 521 2.82 25.02 -2.04
N MET A 522 2.09 24.11 -2.69
CA MET A 522 2.08 23.91 -4.13
C MET A 522 1.63 25.18 -4.88
N VAL A 523 0.51 25.78 -4.48
CA VAL A 523 -0.07 26.96 -5.13
C VAL A 523 0.79 28.21 -4.94
N GLU A 524 1.41 28.40 -3.77
CA GLU A 524 2.34 29.51 -3.54
C GLU A 524 3.64 29.33 -4.34
N ALA A 525 4.24 28.13 -4.34
CA ALA A 525 5.42 27.83 -5.12
C ALA A 525 5.18 28.05 -6.63
N GLU A 526 4.05 27.57 -7.15
CA GLU A 526 3.66 27.77 -8.55
C GLU A 526 3.39 29.24 -8.89
N ARG A 527 2.76 30.00 -7.98
CA ARG A 527 2.60 31.46 -8.12
C ARG A 527 3.94 32.17 -8.25
N LEU A 528 4.91 31.84 -7.38
CA LEU A 528 6.25 32.42 -7.40
C LEU A 528 7.00 32.06 -8.69
N ARG A 529 6.97 30.78 -9.10
CA ARG A 529 7.56 30.29 -10.36
C ARG A 529 6.98 30.96 -11.60
N ARG A 530 5.66 31.05 -11.74
CA ARG A 530 5.02 31.75 -12.88
C ARG A 530 5.34 33.25 -12.86
N THR A 531 5.39 33.88 -11.69
CA THR A 531 5.81 35.28 -11.54
C THR A 531 7.29 35.48 -11.96
N ARG A 532 8.17 34.51 -11.67
CA ARG A 532 9.57 34.50 -12.13
C ARG A 532 9.66 34.34 -13.65
N ALA A 533 8.89 33.43 -14.25
CA ALA A 533 8.83 33.24 -15.70
C ALA A 533 8.40 34.53 -16.45
N LEU A 534 7.35 35.19 -15.96
CA LEU A 534 6.88 36.47 -16.51
C LEU A 534 7.94 37.57 -16.38
N LYS A 535 8.62 37.68 -15.23
CA LYS A 535 9.74 38.62 -15.01
C LYS A 535 10.96 38.34 -15.89
N LEU A 536 11.16 37.08 -16.30
CA LEU A 536 12.19 36.68 -17.26
C LEU A 536 11.78 36.95 -18.72
N GLY A 537 10.58 37.46 -18.99
CA GLY A 537 10.11 37.82 -20.33
C GLY A 537 9.24 36.78 -21.04
N VAL A 538 8.90 35.66 -20.40
CA VAL A 538 8.06 34.60 -20.99
C VAL A 538 6.60 35.06 -21.08
N GLY A 539 6.26 35.79 -22.15
CA GLY A 539 4.95 36.40 -22.36
C GLY A 539 3.89 35.48 -22.97
N ASN A 540 4.30 34.43 -23.69
CA ASN A 540 3.38 33.51 -24.36
C ASN A 540 3.00 32.35 -23.44
N ALA A 541 1.72 31.99 -23.37
CA ALA A 541 1.23 30.87 -22.56
C ALA A 541 0.13 30.08 -23.27
N VAL A 542 0.16 28.75 -23.16
CA VAL A 542 -0.80 27.82 -23.78
C VAL A 542 -1.24 26.74 -22.79
N HIS A 543 -2.51 26.35 -22.88
CA HIS A 543 -3.05 25.23 -22.11
C HIS A 543 -2.58 23.90 -22.70
N VAL A 544 -2.17 22.94 -21.86
CA VAL A 544 -1.74 21.60 -22.26
C VAL A 544 -2.25 20.59 -21.24
N ASP A 545 -2.86 19.51 -21.73
CA ASP A 545 -3.30 18.37 -20.91
C ASP A 545 -2.09 17.44 -20.61
N PHE A 546 -1.27 17.82 -19.64
CA PHE A 546 -0.10 17.04 -19.20
C PHE A 546 -0.46 15.62 -18.73
N GLU A 547 -1.67 15.39 -18.20
CA GLU A 547 -2.16 14.06 -17.82
C GLU A 547 -2.33 13.07 -19.00
N LYS A 548 -2.31 13.57 -20.25
CA LYS A 548 -2.52 12.79 -21.48
C LYS A 548 -1.22 12.55 -22.26
N LEU A 549 -0.11 13.12 -21.78
CA LEU A 549 1.22 12.92 -22.33
C LEU A 549 1.91 11.76 -21.59
N PRO A 550 2.67 10.89 -22.29
CA PRO A 550 3.59 9.95 -21.65
C PRO A 550 4.57 10.66 -20.70
N ASP A 551 5.00 9.99 -19.64
CA ASP A 551 5.87 10.59 -18.62
C ASP A 551 7.21 11.06 -19.21
N ASP A 552 7.76 10.35 -20.18
CA ASP A 552 8.98 10.72 -20.92
C ASP A 552 8.79 11.96 -21.83
N GLU A 553 7.61 12.15 -22.44
CA GLU A 553 7.29 13.38 -23.20
C GLU A 553 7.09 14.61 -22.29
N ARG A 554 6.83 14.40 -20.99
CA ARG A 554 6.59 15.46 -19.99
C ARG A 554 7.67 15.53 -18.90
N GLN A 555 8.89 15.09 -19.17
CA GLN A 555 10.04 15.29 -18.27
C GLN A 555 10.80 16.59 -18.57
N CYS A 556 11.35 17.22 -17.52
CA CYS A 556 12.28 18.34 -17.66
C CYS A 556 13.66 17.84 -18.12
N CYS A 557 14.15 18.28 -19.29
CA CYS A 557 15.44 17.87 -19.90
C CYS A 557 16.72 18.37 -19.18
N VAL A 558 16.64 18.55 -17.86
CA VAL A 558 17.67 19.12 -16.98
C VAL A 558 17.70 18.43 -15.61
N CYS A 559 16.53 18.09 -15.06
CA CYS A 559 16.38 17.48 -13.73
C CYS A 559 15.45 16.26 -13.71
N ASN A 560 14.98 15.81 -14.89
CA ASN A 560 14.17 14.62 -15.14
C ASN A 560 12.87 14.51 -14.32
N THR A 561 12.42 15.62 -13.72
CA THR A 561 11.14 15.74 -13.02
C THR A 561 9.97 15.72 -14.02
N THR A 562 8.99 14.86 -13.79
CA THR A 562 7.72 14.80 -14.53
C THR A 562 6.87 16.05 -14.23
N VAL A 563 6.75 16.97 -15.19
CA VAL A 563 6.02 18.23 -15.03
C VAL A 563 4.50 18.05 -15.22
N PHE A 564 3.72 18.74 -14.38
CA PHE A 564 2.26 18.74 -14.45
C PHE A 564 1.65 20.15 -14.44
N LEU A 565 1.94 20.98 -13.43
CA LEU A 565 1.29 22.29 -13.29
C LEU A 565 1.64 23.25 -14.44
N SER A 566 2.95 23.40 -14.73
CA SER A 566 3.46 24.17 -15.85
C SER A 566 4.91 23.84 -16.21
N ALA A 567 5.29 24.21 -17.42
CA ALA A 567 6.63 24.05 -17.99
C ALA A 567 6.87 25.07 -19.11
N VAL A 568 8.10 25.17 -19.61
CA VAL A 568 8.46 26.04 -20.73
C VAL A 568 9.06 25.23 -21.88
N ALA A 569 8.63 25.54 -23.09
CA ALA A 569 9.21 25.06 -24.35
C ALA A 569 9.48 26.25 -25.29
N CYS A 570 10.30 26.05 -26.32
CA CYS A 570 10.63 27.10 -27.29
C CYS A 570 10.40 26.57 -28.72
N PRO A 571 9.81 27.36 -29.65
CA PRO A 571 9.59 26.94 -31.05
C PRO A 571 10.86 26.58 -31.84
N CYS A 572 12.06 26.81 -31.30
CA CYS A 572 13.32 26.35 -31.90
C CYS A 572 13.52 24.83 -31.77
N ASP A 573 12.93 24.19 -30.76
CA ASP A 573 13.08 22.76 -30.48
C ASP A 573 11.84 22.24 -29.73
N TYR A 574 10.97 21.56 -30.47
CA TYR A 574 9.73 21.00 -29.94
C TYR A 574 9.95 19.75 -29.07
N THR A 575 11.15 19.16 -29.09
CA THR A 575 11.50 17.97 -28.29
C THR A 575 11.95 18.32 -26.88
N ARG A 576 12.27 19.59 -26.60
CA ARG A 576 12.82 20.02 -25.31
C ARG A 576 11.82 20.80 -24.46
N LEU A 577 11.72 20.36 -23.21
CA LEU A 577 10.82 20.86 -22.19
C LEU A 577 11.62 21.10 -20.90
N VAL A 578 11.33 22.19 -20.18
CA VAL A 578 11.92 22.45 -18.85
C VAL A 578 10.86 22.86 -17.84
N CYS A 579 11.06 22.50 -16.56
CA CYS A 579 10.29 23.05 -15.45
C CYS A 579 10.60 24.55 -15.25
N LEU A 580 9.73 25.27 -14.53
CA LEU A 580 9.86 26.72 -14.36
C LEU A 580 11.11 27.17 -13.57
N ASP A 581 11.80 26.27 -12.88
CA ASP A 581 13.06 26.59 -12.20
C ASP A 581 14.29 26.49 -13.13
N HIS A 582 14.15 25.80 -14.28
CA HIS A 582 15.21 25.57 -15.27
C HIS A 582 15.03 26.33 -16.60
N ILE A 583 14.20 27.37 -16.64
CA ILE A 583 13.92 28.22 -17.82
C ILE A 583 15.21 28.70 -18.51
N THR A 584 16.23 29.10 -17.75
CA THR A 584 17.51 29.61 -18.28
C THR A 584 18.41 28.52 -18.89
N ARG A 585 18.03 27.24 -18.81
CA ARG A 585 18.74 26.08 -19.38
C ARG A 585 18.02 25.46 -20.59
N LEU A 586 16.93 26.08 -21.04
CA LEU A 586 16.16 25.63 -22.21
C LEU A 586 16.96 25.77 -23.51
N CYS A 587 17.23 26.99 -23.99
CA CYS A 587 18.03 27.23 -25.18
C CYS A 587 18.69 28.62 -25.15
N SER A 588 19.41 28.98 -26.21
CA SER A 588 20.04 30.30 -26.39
C SER A 588 19.14 31.35 -27.04
N CYS A 589 17.88 31.01 -27.35
CA CYS A 589 16.91 31.99 -27.86
C CYS A 589 16.46 32.95 -26.76
N ASP A 590 16.13 34.18 -27.13
CA ASP A 590 15.58 35.16 -26.18
C ASP A 590 14.24 34.67 -25.60
N SER A 591 14.05 34.90 -24.30
CA SER A 591 12.94 34.37 -23.50
C SER A 591 11.57 34.93 -23.88
N SER A 592 11.51 36.03 -24.63
CA SER A 592 10.26 36.49 -25.26
C SER A 592 9.65 35.48 -26.24
N ASN A 593 10.49 34.61 -26.83
CA ASN A 593 10.08 33.56 -27.77
C ASN A 593 9.66 32.26 -27.06
N TYR A 594 9.83 32.18 -25.75
CA TYR A 594 9.45 31.01 -24.97
C TYR A 594 7.93 30.95 -24.78
N VAL A 595 7.41 29.73 -24.67
CA VAL A 595 5.99 29.46 -24.46
C VAL A 595 5.82 28.64 -23.17
N MET A 596 5.11 29.23 -22.19
CA MET A 596 4.71 28.54 -20.96
C MET A 596 3.52 27.62 -21.25
N LYS A 597 3.75 26.31 -21.20
CA LYS A 597 2.70 25.28 -21.19
C LYS A 597 2.14 25.20 -19.76
N TYR A 598 0.82 25.15 -19.57
CA TYR A 598 0.20 25.00 -18.24
C TYR A 598 -1.02 24.06 -18.28
N GLN A 599 -1.22 23.27 -17.23
CA GLN A 599 -2.45 22.52 -17.01
C GLN A 599 -3.52 23.46 -16.44
N LEU A 600 -3.39 23.83 -15.16
CA LEU A 600 -4.37 24.65 -14.47
C LEU A 600 -3.99 26.13 -14.49
N LYS A 601 -4.99 27.00 -14.57
CA LYS A 601 -4.84 28.44 -14.32
C LYS A 601 -4.71 28.69 -12.81
N LEU A 602 -4.05 29.79 -12.43
CA LEU A 602 -3.73 30.08 -11.03
C LEU A 602 -4.98 30.49 -10.21
N ASP A 603 -5.97 31.12 -10.84
CA ASP A 603 -7.28 31.43 -10.24
C ASP A 603 -8.05 30.15 -9.88
N ILE A 604 -8.04 29.14 -10.75
CA ILE A 604 -8.66 27.83 -10.47
C ILE A 604 -7.99 27.17 -9.26
N LEU A 605 -6.65 27.15 -9.22
CA LEU A 605 -5.88 26.61 -8.11
C LEU A 605 -6.15 27.33 -6.78
N GLN A 606 -6.24 28.66 -6.80
CA GLN A 606 -6.57 29.47 -5.62
C GLN A 606 -8.01 29.25 -5.16
N ASN A 607 -8.97 29.14 -6.08
CA ASN A 607 -10.36 28.86 -5.76
C ASN A 607 -10.53 27.48 -5.12
N LEU A 608 -9.85 26.44 -5.64
CA LEU A 608 -9.82 25.11 -5.01
C LEU A 608 -9.30 25.19 -3.57
N LEU A 609 -8.14 25.81 -3.35
CA LEU A 609 -7.57 25.98 -2.02
C LEU A 609 -8.52 26.71 -1.05
N VAL A 610 -9.20 27.77 -1.49
CA VAL A 610 -10.16 28.54 -0.67
C VAL A 610 -11.41 27.71 -0.36
N VAL A 611 -11.98 27.00 -1.34
CA VAL A 611 -13.17 26.15 -1.13
C VAL A 611 -12.88 25.03 -0.13
N ILE A 612 -11.78 24.31 -0.32
CA ILE A 612 -11.41 23.18 0.54
C ILE A 612 -11.06 23.69 1.97
N SER A 613 -10.29 24.78 2.08
CA SER A 613 -9.98 25.39 3.39
C SER A 613 -11.24 25.85 4.12
N SER A 614 -12.24 26.37 3.41
CA SER A 614 -13.54 26.77 3.96
C SER A 614 -14.31 25.56 4.48
N LYS A 615 -14.38 24.46 3.71
CA LYS A 615 -15.01 23.20 4.13
C LYS A 615 -14.34 22.63 5.39
N LEU A 616 -13.01 22.53 5.43
CA LEU A 616 -12.27 22.04 6.61
C LEU A 616 -12.40 22.94 7.84
N CYS A 617 -12.39 24.26 7.68
CA CYS A 617 -12.62 25.21 8.78
C CYS A 617 -14.04 25.06 9.35
N GLY A 618 -15.03 24.90 8.47
CA GLY A 618 -16.41 24.58 8.85
C GLY A 618 -16.53 23.25 9.60
N PHE A 619 -15.87 22.21 9.11
CA PHE A 619 -15.84 20.88 9.76
C PHE A 619 -15.16 20.96 11.13
N GLY A 620 -13.95 21.52 11.24
CA GLY A 620 -13.24 21.62 12.52
C GLY A 620 -13.98 22.42 13.58
N SER A 621 -14.58 23.55 13.20
CA SER A 621 -15.46 24.34 14.09
C SER A 621 -16.72 23.56 14.51
N TRP A 622 -17.23 22.66 13.67
CA TRP A 622 -18.33 21.76 14.00
C TRP A 622 -17.88 20.60 14.90
N THR A 623 -16.72 19.97 14.63
CA THR A 623 -16.12 18.89 15.43
C THR A 623 -16.03 19.27 16.89
N THR A 624 -15.38 20.41 17.21
CA THR A 624 -15.23 20.87 18.59
C THR A 624 -16.59 21.14 19.25
N ARG A 625 -17.58 21.69 18.52
CA ARG A 625 -18.94 21.90 19.05
C ARG A 625 -19.71 20.59 19.30
N VAL A 626 -19.39 19.51 18.57
CA VAL A 626 -19.96 18.18 18.82
C VAL A 626 -19.27 17.50 19.99
N GLU A 627 -17.93 17.55 20.06
CA GLU A 627 -17.14 17.04 21.20
C GLU A 627 -17.54 17.74 22.52
N GLU A 628 -17.70 19.07 22.51
CA GLU A 628 -18.22 19.85 23.63
C GLU A 628 -19.66 19.44 24.00
N ALA A 629 -20.50 19.07 23.02
CA ALA A 629 -21.89 18.70 23.26
C ALA A 629 -22.10 17.23 23.67
N LEU A 630 -21.16 16.34 23.36
CA LEU A 630 -21.18 14.92 23.75
C LEU A 630 -20.34 14.63 25.01
N HIS A 631 -19.25 15.36 25.22
CA HIS A 631 -18.24 15.06 26.25
C HIS A 631 -17.84 16.28 27.12
N GLY A 632 -18.42 17.46 26.87
CA GLY A 632 -18.11 18.67 27.62
C GLY A 632 -18.39 18.52 29.13
N LYS A 633 -17.41 18.90 29.97
CA LYS A 633 -17.48 18.85 31.44
C LYS A 633 -18.40 19.93 32.06
N SER A 634 -19.47 20.28 31.36
CA SER A 634 -20.49 21.24 31.78
C SER A 634 -21.45 20.58 32.78
N GLU A 635 -21.75 21.25 33.90
CA GLU A 635 -22.84 20.86 34.81
C GLU A 635 -24.23 20.89 34.13
N LYS A 636 -24.33 21.51 32.95
CA LYS A 636 -25.55 21.59 32.15
C LYS A 636 -25.40 20.81 30.85
N LYS A 637 -26.16 19.72 30.74
CA LYS A 637 -26.35 18.95 29.50
C LYS A 637 -26.92 19.81 28.38
N VAL A 638 -26.51 19.54 27.15
CA VAL A 638 -26.99 20.24 25.94
C VAL A 638 -28.44 19.87 25.66
N SER A 639 -29.23 20.76 25.04
CA SER A 639 -30.63 20.42 24.69
C SER A 639 -30.69 19.50 23.46
N LEU A 640 -31.67 18.59 23.41
CA LEU A 640 -31.89 17.72 22.25
C LEU A 640 -31.95 18.52 20.93
N ARG A 641 -32.67 19.65 20.92
CA ARG A 641 -32.73 20.57 19.78
C ARG A 641 -31.32 20.94 19.27
N LYS A 642 -30.36 21.19 20.16
CA LYS A 642 -29.03 21.63 19.74
C LYS A 642 -28.18 20.50 19.15
N LEU A 643 -28.34 19.27 19.62
CA LEU A 643 -27.76 18.10 18.95
C LEU A 643 -28.39 17.86 17.57
N THR A 644 -29.71 18.04 17.44
CA THR A 644 -30.38 17.98 16.13
C THR A 644 -29.92 19.09 15.19
N GLU A 645 -29.73 20.33 15.67
CA GLU A 645 -29.15 21.42 14.87
C GLU A 645 -27.73 21.09 14.37
N LEU A 646 -26.87 20.47 15.20
CA LEU A 646 -25.54 20.02 14.78
C LEU A 646 -25.60 18.89 13.74
N LEU A 647 -26.55 17.96 13.87
CA LEU A 647 -26.73 16.89 12.90
C LEU A 647 -27.30 17.39 11.56
N VAL A 648 -28.20 18.37 11.59
CA VAL A 648 -28.69 19.03 10.37
C VAL A 648 -27.56 19.81 9.70
N GLU A 649 -26.74 20.55 10.46
CA GLU A 649 -25.58 21.28 9.92
C GLU A 649 -24.59 20.34 9.21
N ALA A 650 -24.39 19.11 9.72
CA ALA A 650 -23.53 18.12 9.06
C ALA A 650 -24.09 17.64 7.72
N LYS A 651 -25.41 17.47 7.61
CA LYS A 651 -26.08 17.02 6.39
C LYS A 651 -26.26 18.14 5.36
N GLU A 652 -26.51 19.36 5.79
CA GLU A 652 -26.58 20.54 4.91
C GLU A 652 -25.22 20.95 4.34
N LYS A 653 -24.12 20.62 5.02
CA LYS A 653 -22.74 20.92 4.58
C LYS A 653 -22.03 19.74 3.93
N GLU A 654 -22.73 18.62 3.73
CA GLU A 654 -22.19 17.39 3.13
C GLU A 654 -20.87 16.95 3.78
N PHE A 655 -20.81 16.99 5.12
CA PHE A 655 -19.62 16.59 5.86
C PHE A 655 -19.35 15.07 5.73
N PRO A 656 -18.08 14.64 5.62
CA PRO A 656 -17.73 13.25 5.40
C PRO A 656 -18.26 12.33 6.50
N HIS A 657 -18.80 11.19 6.08
CA HIS A 657 -19.33 10.19 6.99
C HIS A 657 -18.18 9.61 7.81
N SER A 658 -18.25 9.78 9.13
CA SER A 658 -17.16 9.55 10.07
C SER A 658 -17.74 9.08 11.40
N GLU A 659 -16.93 8.40 12.23
CA GLU A 659 -17.39 7.85 13.52
C GLU A 659 -18.10 8.89 14.40
N LEU A 660 -17.66 10.16 14.36
CA LEU A 660 -18.28 11.25 15.10
C LEU A 660 -19.69 11.62 14.60
N VAL A 661 -19.93 11.50 13.28
CA VAL A 661 -21.27 11.67 12.69
C VAL A 661 -22.17 10.50 13.10
N GLU A 662 -21.69 9.26 12.99
CA GLU A 662 -22.45 8.08 13.44
C GLU A 662 -22.79 8.14 14.95
N LEU A 663 -21.82 8.54 15.77
CA LEU A 663 -21.98 8.70 17.22
C LEU A 663 -23.00 9.81 17.55
N LEU A 664 -22.98 10.93 16.81
CA LEU A 664 -23.99 11.98 16.94
C LEU A 664 -25.38 11.49 16.51
N GLU A 665 -25.51 10.74 15.42
CA GLU A 665 -26.78 10.13 15.00
C GLU A 665 -27.31 9.13 16.04
N TYR A 666 -26.44 8.28 16.57
CA TYR A 666 -26.75 7.35 17.64
C TYR A 666 -27.29 8.08 18.88
N HIS A 667 -26.60 9.13 19.35
CA HIS A 667 -27.03 9.89 20.52
C HIS A 667 -28.31 10.70 20.28
N VAL A 668 -28.47 11.35 19.12
CA VAL A 668 -29.71 12.05 18.75
C VAL A 668 -30.89 11.06 18.73
N ARG A 669 -30.74 9.89 18.10
CA ARG A 669 -31.76 8.85 18.07
C ARG A 669 -32.09 8.33 19.48
N ARG A 670 -31.09 7.99 20.30
CA ARG A 670 -31.31 7.55 21.70
C ARG A 670 -32.03 8.61 22.54
N CYS A 671 -31.70 9.89 22.38
CA CYS A 671 -32.39 10.98 23.07
C CYS A 671 -33.87 11.11 22.64
N ILE A 672 -34.18 10.92 21.36
CA ILE A 672 -35.57 10.90 20.85
C ILE A 672 -36.34 9.69 21.41
N GLU A 673 -35.75 8.50 21.37
CA GLU A 673 -36.34 7.27 21.94
C GLU A 673 -36.63 7.43 23.44
N CYS A 674 -35.67 7.93 24.22
CA CYS A 674 -35.83 8.12 25.66
C CYS A 674 -36.87 9.19 25.99
N SER A 675 -36.99 10.26 25.21
CA SER A 675 -38.04 11.26 25.37
C SER A 675 -39.43 10.70 25.03
N ALA A 676 -39.56 9.88 23.98
CA ALA A 676 -40.81 9.21 23.64
C ALA A 676 -41.26 8.23 24.74
N LEU A 677 -40.34 7.41 25.26
CA LEU A 677 -40.58 6.50 26.38
C LEU A 677 -40.94 7.25 27.67
N SER A 678 -40.24 8.35 27.98
CA SER A 678 -40.54 9.19 29.15
C SER A 678 -41.93 9.83 29.07
N LYS A 679 -42.34 10.30 27.88
CA LYS A 679 -43.69 10.82 27.64
C LYS A 679 -44.76 9.75 27.82
N ALA A 680 -44.53 8.55 27.28
CA ALA A 680 -45.44 7.41 27.45
C ALA A 680 -45.58 6.99 28.92
N LEU A 681 -44.47 6.92 29.66
CA LEU A 681 -44.43 6.61 31.09
C LEU A 681 -45.22 7.65 31.92
N VAL A 682 -44.95 8.95 31.73
CA VAL A 682 -45.63 10.03 32.46
C VAL A 682 -47.14 10.04 32.15
N ALA A 683 -47.53 9.79 30.90
CA ALA A 683 -48.93 9.64 30.52
C ALA A 683 -49.59 8.42 31.18
N ASN A 684 -48.89 7.29 31.26
CA ASN A 684 -49.39 6.06 31.86
C ASN A 684 -49.55 6.17 33.40
N CYS A 685 -48.60 6.81 34.09
CA CYS A 685 -48.72 7.14 35.51
C CYS A 685 -49.86 8.13 35.81
N SER A 686 -50.32 8.89 34.81
CA SER A 686 -51.45 9.82 34.92
C SER A 686 -52.81 9.15 34.66
N ASN A 687 -52.83 7.97 34.04
CA ASN A 687 -54.03 7.27 33.62
C ASN A 687 -54.35 6.11 34.57
N LYS A 688 -55.60 5.98 35.02
CA LYS A 688 -55.98 5.06 36.12
C LYS A 688 -56.61 3.75 35.68
N ASP A 689 -57.07 3.67 34.45
CA ASP A 689 -57.96 2.60 33.99
C ASP A 689 -57.21 1.35 33.47
N ASN A 690 -55.87 1.34 33.55
CA ASN A 690 -55.05 0.23 33.07
C ASN A 690 -53.76 0.08 33.92
N PRO A 691 -53.55 -1.04 34.64
CA PRO A 691 -52.39 -1.22 35.51
C PRO A 691 -51.10 -1.41 34.69
N SER A 692 -50.04 -0.65 35.00
CA SER A 692 -48.74 -0.86 34.35
C SER A 692 -47.98 -2.06 34.93
N LYS A 693 -47.13 -2.67 34.11
CA LYS A 693 -46.21 -3.76 34.50
C LYS A 693 -44.78 -3.27 34.75
N ILE A 694 -44.62 -1.98 35.02
CA ILE A 694 -43.30 -1.34 35.18
C ILE A 694 -42.94 -1.39 36.66
N THR A 695 -41.85 -2.07 37.00
CA THR A 695 -41.37 -2.14 38.39
C THR A 695 -40.57 -0.89 38.76
N VAL A 696 -40.28 -0.73 40.06
CA VAL A 696 -39.40 0.36 40.54
C VAL A 696 -37.95 0.17 40.04
N ASP A 697 -37.52 -1.07 39.84
CA ASP A 697 -36.16 -1.40 39.40
C ASP A 697 -35.99 -1.10 37.89
N ASP A 698 -37.00 -1.41 37.07
CA ASP A 698 -37.04 -0.99 35.65
C ASP A 698 -36.98 0.54 35.52
N LEU A 699 -37.72 1.24 36.37
CA LEU A 699 -37.78 2.71 36.41
C LEU A 699 -36.44 3.32 36.87
N GLU A 700 -35.73 2.68 37.80
CA GLU A 700 -34.40 3.08 38.24
C GLU A 700 -33.35 2.86 37.13
N LEU A 701 -33.38 1.71 36.46
CA LEU A 701 -32.50 1.43 35.31
C LEU A 701 -32.75 2.42 34.16
N PHE A 702 -34.00 2.69 33.81
CA PHE A 702 -34.36 3.67 32.79
C PHE A 702 -33.95 5.11 33.17
N PHE A 703 -34.10 5.48 34.44
CA PHE A 703 -33.63 6.78 34.92
C PHE A 703 -32.09 6.89 34.87
N GLN A 704 -31.36 5.81 35.17
CA GLN A 704 -29.90 5.76 34.97
C GLN A 704 -29.48 5.83 33.49
N GLU A 705 -30.30 5.34 32.55
CA GLU A 705 -30.05 5.60 31.12
C GLU A 705 -30.19 7.09 30.78
N ILE A 706 -31.25 7.75 31.27
CA ILE A 706 -31.46 9.20 31.06
C ILE A 706 -30.32 10.02 31.68
N GLU A 707 -29.87 9.69 32.90
CA GLU A 707 -28.73 10.37 33.52
C GLU A 707 -27.43 10.20 32.71
N LYS A 708 -27.24 9.10 31.96
CA LYS A 708 -26.09 8.86 31.06
C LYS A 708 -26.19 9.54 29.68
N LEU A 709 -27.35 10.08 29.27
CA LEU A 709 -27.47 10.77 27.98
C LEU A 709 -26.70 12.11 27.98
N PRO A 710 -26.04 12.50 26.88
CA PRO A 710 -25.41 13.82 26.74
C PRO A 710 -26.43 14.97 26.65
N CYS A 711 -27.68 14.64 26.28
CA CYS A 711 -28.78 15.61 26.18
C CYS A 711 -29.58 15.74 27.49
N SER A 712 -30.12 16.94 27.73
CA SER A 712 -31.24 17.15 28.65
C SER A 712 -32.57 16.88 27.95
N ILE A 713 -33.47 16.17 28.64
CA ILE A 713 -34.82 15.82 28.14
C ILE A 713 -35.87 16.53 29.00
N SER A 714 -36.89 17.10 28.37
CA SER A 714 -37.95 17.88 29.05
C SER A 714 -38.74 17.10 30.10
N GLU A 715 -38.76 15.77 29.99
CA GLU A 715 -39.46 14.87 30.91
C GLU A 715 -38.59 14.34 32.06
N GLU A 716 -37.28 14.62 32.08
CA GLU A 716 -36.30 14.07 33.03
C GLU A 716 -36.70 14.33 34.49
N SER A 717 -37.17 15.56 34.79
CA SER A 717 -37.67 15.92 36.12
C SER A 717 -38.94 15.17 36.51
N ALA A 718 -39.86 14.92 35.55
CA ALA A 718 -41.10 14.20 35.80
C ALA A 718 -40.86 12.70 36.06
N VAL A 719 -39.94 12.07 35.32
CA VAL A 719 -39.50 10.69 35.56
C VAL A 719 -38.83 10.58 36.93
N LYS A 720 -37.94 11.51 37.27
CA LYS A 720 -37.31 11.58 38.61
C LYS A 720 -38.35 11.70 39.71
N ASP A 721 -39.35 12.57 39.52
CA ASP A 721 -40.45 12.79 40.47
C ASP A 721 -41.30 11.53 40.71
N ILE A 722 -41.51 10.70 39.69
CA ILE A 722 -42.22 9.40 39.80
C ILE A 722 -41.36 8.40 40.57
N LEU A 723 -40.07 8.26 40.21
CA LEU A 723 -39.13 7.38 40.90
C LEU A 723 -38.97 7.75 42.39
N ASP A 724 -38.89 9.05 42.70
CA ASP A 724 -38.79 9.55 44.06
C ASP A 724 -40.05 9.23 44.89
N LYS A 725 -41.25 9.31 44.28
CA LYS A 725 -42.51 8.91 44.92
C LYS A 725 -42.60 7.39 45.11
N ALA A 726 -42.13 6.60 44.14
CA ALA A 726 -42.06 5.14 44.24
C ALA A 726 -41.11 4.67 45.36
N LYS A 727 -39.90 5.24 45.44
CA LYS A 727 -38.96 4.97 46.53
C LYS A 727 -39.48 5.44 47.89
N LYS A 728 -40.20 6.56 47.95
CA LYS A 728 -40.91 7.00 49.17
C LYS A 728 -42.05 6.05 49.56
N PHE A 729 -42.75 5.45 48.59
CA PHE A 729 -43.74 4.40 48.85
C PHE A 729 -43.10 3.13 49.40
N GLN A 730 -42.12 2.52 48.73
CA GLN A 730 -41.48 1.29 49.21
C GLN A 730 -40.92 1.45 50.63
N ASN A 731 -40.20 2.55 50.89
CA ASN A 731 -39.66 2.84 52.24
C ASN A 731 -40.77 3.07 53.28
N CYS A 732 -41.93 3.60 52.89
CA CYS A 732 -43.08 3.71 53.78
C CYS A 732 -43.73 2.34 54.03
N ALA A 733 -43.95 1.55 52.99
CA ALA A 733 -44.60 0.25 53.04
C ALA A 733 -43.78 -0.75 53.88
N ARG A 734 -42.48 -0.91 53.57
CA ARG A 734 -41.56 -1.75 54.36
C ARG A 734 -41.55 -1.34 55.84
N ARG A 735 -41.53 -0.04 56.15
CA ARG A 735 -41.54 0.49 57.52
C ARG A 735 -42.90 0.35 58.23
N VAL A 736 -44.02 0.27 57.50
CA VAL A 736 -45.35 0.00 58.08
C VAL A 736 -45.50 -1.50 58.34
N LEU A 737 -45.14 -2.36 57.38
CA LEU A 737 -45.24 -3.81 57.49
C LEU A 737 -44.29 -4.39 58.56
N SER A 738 -43.19 -3.72 58.88
CA SER A 738 -42.23 -4.14 59.92
C SER A 738 -42.58 -3.70 61.35
N MET A 739 -43.72 -3.05 61.59
CA MET A 739 -44.13 -2.65 62.95
C MET A 739 -44.89 -3.77 63.67
N LYS A 740 -44.71 -3.88 65.00
CA LYS A 740 -45.44 -4.87 65.82
C LYS A 740 -46.88 -4.43 66.08
N ASP A 741 -47.08 -3.17 66.42
CA ASP A 741 -48.39 -2.55 66.62
C ASP A 741 -48.75 -1.64 65.43
N ILE A 742 -49.37 -2.25 64.41
CA ILE A 742 -49.83 -1.57 63.20
C ILE A 742 -51.25 -1.05 63.42
N SER A 743 -51.56 0.16 62.94
CA SER A 743 -52.93 0.69 62.92
C SER A 743 -53.52 0.70 61.50
N LYS A 744 -54.80 0.32 61.36
CA LYS A 744 -55.56 0.34 60.09
C LYS A 744 -55.41 1.67 59.34
N SER A 745 -55.47 2.78 60.07
CA SER A 745 -55.30 4.15 59.57
C SER A 745 -53.96 4.41 58.87
N ARG A 746 -52.87 3.75 59.30
CA ARG A 746 -51.53 3.90 58.72
C ARG A 746 -51.34 3.01 57.50
N VAL A 747 -51.88 1.78 57.52
CA VAL A 747 -51.90 0.88 56.35
C VAL A 747 -52.70 1.52 55.23
N LEU A 748 -53.93 1.98 55.50
CA LEU A 748 -54.80 2.59 54.51
C LEU A 748 -54.21 3.89 53.92
N LYS A 749 -53.47 4.68 54.72
CA LYS A 749 -52.74 5.86 54.23
C LYS A 749 -51.56 5.48 53.34
N CYS A 750 -50.87 4.37 53.62
CA CYS A 750 -49.78 3.87 52.79
C CYS A 750 -50.29 3.28 51.46
N TYR A 751 -51.35 2.47 51.51
CA TYR A 751 -51.99 1.86 50.33
C TYR A 751 -52.51 2.91 49.35
N LYS A 752 -53.22 3.94 49.85
CA LYS A 752 -53.66 5.08 49.01
C LYS A 752 -52.50 5.85 48.36
N MET A 753 -51.29 5.77 48.91
CA MET A 753 -50.10 6.39 48.32
C MET A 753 -49.55 5.55 47.16
N GLY A 754 -49.48 4.22 47.31
CA GLY A 754 -49.07 3.32 46.21
C GLY A 754 -50.08 3.28 45.07
N GLN A 755 -51.38 3.27 45.39
CA GLN A 755 -52.48 3.35 44.41
C GLN A 755 -52.42 4.63 43.54
N SER A 756 -51.68 5.66 43.97
CA SER A 756 -51.54 6.91 43.20
C SER A 756 -50.42 6.90 42.14
N LEU A 757 -49.66 5.80 42.01
CA LEU A 757 -48.46 5.74 41.16
C LEU A 757 -48.60 4.94 39.85
N ASN A 758 -49.59 4.05 39.77
CA ASN A 758 -49.80 3.11 38.65
C ASN A 758 -48.53 2.35 38.19
N LEU A 759 -47.75 1.85 39.15
CA LEU A 759 -46.57 0.99 38.92
C LEU A 759 -46.85 -0.41 39.48
N ASP A 760 -46.08 -1.41 39.01
CA ASP A 760 -46.08 -2.72 39.64
C ASP A 760 -45.29 -2.65 40.97
N LEU A 761 -45.99 -2.92 42.06
CA LEU A 761 -45.55 -2.62 43.43
C LEU A 761 -45.88 -3.83 44.33
N PRO A 762 -44.94 -4.78 44.53
CA PRO A 762 -45.17 -5.98 45.32
C PRO A 762 -45.71 -5.70 46.73
N GLU A 763 -45.28 -4.61 47.38
CA GLU A 763 -45.77 -4.25 48.71
C GLU A 763 -47.27 -3.85 48.74
N MET A 764 -47.90 -3.54 47.60
CA MET A 764 -49.35 -3.29 47.55
C MET A 764 -50.16 -4.54 47.90
N GLN A 765 -49.73 -5.73 47.45
CA GLN A 765 -50.41 -6.99 47.76
C GLN A 765 -50.32 -7.33 49.26
N GLU A 766 -49.18 -7.05 49.89
CA GLU A 766 -48.99 -7.23 51.34
C GLU A 766 -49.81 -6.22 52.15
N LEU A 767 -49.89 -4.95 51.70
CA LEU A 767 -50.75 -3.94 52.33
C LEU A 767 -52.24 -4.28 52.18
N GLU A 768 -52.66 -4.85 51.05
CA GLU A 768 -54.04 -5.29 50.80
C GLU A 768 -54.46 -6.45 51.72
N LYS A 769 -53.62 -7.48 51.84
CA LYS A 769 -53.81 -8.56 52.84
C LYS A 769 -53.97 -7.98 54.25
N LYS A 770 -53.15 -7.01 54.64
CA LYS A 770 -53.28 -6.34 55.94
C LYS A 770 -54.54 -5.49 56.09
N ILE A 771 -55.05 -4.87 55.02
CA ILE A 771 -56.37 -4.21 55.04
C ILE A 771 -57.49 -5.23 55.29
N MET A 772 -57.44 -6.39 54.61
CA MET A 772 -58.40 -7.47 54.83
C MET A 772 -58.36 -8.02 56.27
N GLU A 773 -57.17 -8.19 56.87
CA GLU A 773 -57.04 -8.54 58.29
C GLU A 773 -57.76 -7.53 59.20
N PHE A 774 -57.52 -6.23 59.03
CA PHE A 774 -58.18 -5.20 59.84
C PHE A 774 -59.70 -5.13 59.60
N GLU A 775 -60.17 -5.31 58.37
CA GLU A 775 -61.62 -5.33 58.08
C GLU A 775 -62.31 -6.56 58.65
N TRP A 776 -61.66 -7.72 58.70
CA TRP A 776 -62.19 -8.90 59.38
C TRP A 776 -62.22 -8.70 60.90
N VAL A 777 -61.16 -8.15 61.50
CA VAL A 777 -61.13 -7.85 62.95
C VAL A 777 -62.22 -6.84 63.34
N ASP A 778 -62.44 -5.79 62.54
CA ASP A 778 -63.53 -4.83 62.78
C ASP A 778 -64.92 -5.47 62.65
N LYS A 779 -65.14 -6.34 61.65
CA LYS A 779 -66.40 -7.09 61.47
C LYS A 779 -66.67 -8.04 62.65
N VAL A 780 -65.65 -8.74 63.13
CA VAL A 780 -65.75 -9.63 64.29
C VAL A 780 -66.04 -8.87 65.57
N GLY A 781 -65.37 -7.72 65.79
CA GLY A 781 -65.68 -6.84 66.92
C GLY A 781 -67.13 -6.38 66.91
N PHE A 782 -67.60 -5.85 65.78
CA PHE A 782 -68.99 -5.41 65.63
C PHE A 782 -70.00 -6.56 65.80
N ALA A 783 -69.72 -7.76 65.28
CA ALA A 783 -70.62 -8.92 65.42
C ALA A 783 -70.76 -9.40 66.87
N ILE A 784 -69.69 -9.29 67.67
CA ILE A 784 -69.69 -9.59 69.11
C ILE A 784 -70.42 -8.49 69.88
N ASP A 785 -70.03 -7.22 69.67
CA ASP A 785 -70.55 -6.06 70.42
C ASP A 785 -72.05 -5.78 70.16
N ALA A 786 -72.56 -6.17 68.99
CA ALA A 786 -73.98 -6.04 68.61
C ALA A 786 -74.77 -7.36 68.71
N GLU A 787 -74.21 -8.39 69.36
CA GLU A 787 -74.85 -9.69 69.65
C GLU A 787 -75.49 -10.42 68.44
N PHE A 788 -74.77 -10.49 67.31
CA PHE A 788 -75.23 -11.23 66.12
C PHE A 788 -75.41 -12.74 66.36
N ASP A 789 -76.21 -13.37 65.49
CA ASP A 789 -76.54 -14.80 65.56
C ASP A 789 -75.34 -15.73 65.32
N LEU A 790 -75.49 -16.98 65.77
CA LEU A 790 -74.42 -17.98 65.72
C LEU A 790 -74.03 -18.39 64.29
N ASP A 791 -74.93 -18.30 63.31
CA ASP A 791 -74.64 -18.67 61.92
C ASP A 791 -73.77 -17.61 61.24
N PHE A 792 -74.08 -16.33 61.42
CA PHE A 792 -73.26 -15.21 60.94
C PHE A 792 -71.88 -15.18 61.62
N VAL A 793 -71.85 -15.43 62.92
CA VAL A 793 -70.62 -15.49 63.73
C VAL A 793 -69.75 -16.70 63.37
N SER A 794 -70.36 -17.86 63.10
CA SER A 794 -69.67 -19.05 62.58
C SER A 794 -69.09 -18.82 61.19
N LYS A 795 -69.84 -18.17 60.29
CA LYS A 795 -69.35 -17.79 58.96
C LYS A 795 -68.15 -16.82 59.02
N LEU A 796 -68.16 -15.85 59.95
CA LEU A 796 -66.99 -15.01 60.19
C LEU A 796 -65.78 -15.80 60.71
N ALA A 797 -66.00 -16.87 61.49
CA ALA A 797 -64.91 -17.76 61.92
C ALA A 797 -64.33 -18.57 60.75
N ASP A 798 -65.15 -19.00 59.79
CA ASP A 798 -64.71 -19.64 58.54
C ASP A 798 -63.95 -18.68 57.62
N ASP A 799 -64.46 -17.45 57.40
CA ASP A 799 -63.72 -16.40 56.67
C ASP A 799 -62.32 -16.18 57.31
N GLY A 800 -62.25 -16.20 58.64
CA GLY A 800 -61.02 -16.07 59.41
C GLY A 800 -60.00 -17.20 59.23
N LYS A 801 -60.41 -18.39 58.75
CA LYS A 801 -59.49 -19.50 58.42
C LYS A 801 -58.69 -19.23 57.13
N SER A 802 -59.20 -18.36 56.25
CA SER A 802 -58.50 -17.96 55.02
C SER A 802 -57.44 -16.88 55.23
N LEU A 803 -57.46 -16.20 56.39
CA LEU A 803 -56.53 -15.11 56.72
C LEU A 803 -55.27 -15.64 57.41
N CYS A 804 -54.13 -15.04 57.03
CA CYS A 804 -52.81 -15.38 57.53
C CYS A 804 -52.69 -15.21 59.06
N ASP A 805 -51.83 -16.02 59.69
CA ASP A 805 -51.68 -16.08 61.15
C ASP A 805 -50.84 -14.92 61.71
N SER A 806 -51.45 -13.74 61.59
CA SER A 806 -51.09 -12.49 62.22
C SER A 806 -51.50 -12.51 63.70
N PRO A 807 -50.66 -12.07 64.66
CA PRO A 807 -51.00 -12.10 66.10
C PRO A 807 -52.29 -11.34 66.46
N LEU A 808 -52.67 -10.33 65.65
CA LEU A 808 -53.94 -9.62 65.79
C LEU A 808 -55.14 -10.48 65.37
N VAL A 809 -54.99 -11.23 64.27
CA VAL A 809 -55.99 -12.19 63.78
C VAL A 809 -56.11 -13.35 64.77
N GLU A 810 -55.01 -13.94 65.23
CA GLU A 810 -55.01 -15.03 66.23
C GLU A 810 -55.69 -14.62 67.54
N LYS A 811 -55.32 -13.47 68.11
CA LYS A 811 -55.97 -12.91 69.31
C LYS A 811 -57.46 -12.65 69.12
N THR A 812 -57.90 -12.40 67.89
CA THR A 812 -59.30 -12.18 67.53
C THR A 812 -60.04 -13.50 67.26
N LYS A 813 -59.40 -14.50 66.62
CA LYS A 813 -59.86 -15.90 66.52
C LYS A 813 -60.13 -16.46 67.93
N ILE A 814 -59.24 -16.21 68.91
CA ILE A 814 -59.42 -16.64 70.31
C ILE A 814 -60.65 -15.96 70.96
N LYS A 815 -60.84 -14.65 70.77
CA LYS A 815 -62.04 -13.94 71.26
C LYS A 815 -63.33 -14.47 70.64
N LEU A 816 -63.33 -14.70 69.32
CA LEU A 816 -64.47 -15.18 68.55
C LEU A 816 -64.87 -16.59 68.99
N ASN A 817 -63.90 -17.50 69.09
CA ASN A 817 -64.12 -18.86 69.59
C ASN A 817 -64.65 -18.86 71.04
N LYS A 818 -64.16 -17.94 71.89
CA LYS A 818 -64.69 -17.77 73.26
C LYS A 818 -66.16 -17.33 73.24
N TYR A 819 -66.50 -16.29 72.47
CA TYR A 819 -67.89 -15.82 72.36
C TYR A 819 -68.84 -16.90 71.80
N ILE A 820 -68.39 -17.69 70.82
CA ILE A 820 -69.13 -18.88 70.33
C ILE A 820 -69.36 -19.87 71.47
N SER A 821 -68.32 -20.23 72.24
CA SER A 821 -68.45 -21.17 73.36
C SER A 821 -69.32 -20.66 74.53
N GLU A 822 -69.41 -19.34 74.71
CA GLU A 822 -70.25 -18.71 75.75
C GLU A 822 -71.73 -18.57 75.33
N LYS A 823 -72.05 -18.72 74.04
CA LYS A 823 -73.44 -18.72 73.53
C LYS A 823 -73.96 -20.08 73.06
N THR A 824 -73.13 -21.13 73.02
CA THR A 824 -73.60 -22.51 72.85
C THR A 824 -74.10 -23.09 74.19
N PRO A 825 -75.37 -23.53 74.31
CA PRO A 825 -75.90 -24.09 75.55
C PRO A 825 -75.36 -25.50 75.83
N ASP A 826 -74.92 -25.75 77.08
CA ASP A 826 -74.38 -27.04 77.51
C ASP A 826 -75.38 -28.20 77.38
N ILE A 827 -75.05 -29.20 76.56
CA ILE A 827 -75.64 -30.54 76.60
C ILE A 827 -74.62 -31.49 77.23
N ALA A 828 -74.65 -31.59 78.56
CA ALA A 828 -73.69 -32.39 79.33
C ALA A 828 -74.25 -33.78 79.70
N ILE A 829 -73.73 -34.85 79.08
CA ILE A 829 -73.93 -36.24 79.57
C ILE A 829 -72.60 -37.03 79.60
N VAL A 830 -72.05 -37.12 80.81
CA VAL A 830 -71.41 -38.31 81.44
C VAL A 830 -70.39 -39.15 80.64
N ASN A 831 -69.14 -38.73 80.78
CA ASN A 831 -67.90 -39.52 81.03
C ASN A 831 -68.04 -41.01 81.46
N VAL A 832 -67.22 -41.89 80.85
CA VAL A 832 -66.72 -43.15 81.45
C VAL A 832 -65.22 -43.33 81.12
N GLN A 833 -64.43 -43.86 82.06
CA GLN A 833 -62.96 -43.98 82.02
C GLN A 833 -62.45 -45.39 81.64
N SER A 834 -61.24 -45.51 81.08
CA SER A 834 -60.28 -46.64 81.24
C SER A 834 -59.00 -46.34 80.42
N ILE A 835 -57.87 -45.89 80.99
CA ILE A 835 -56.82 -46.63 81.73
C ILE A 835 -55.71 -47.25 80.83
N ALA A 836 -54.56 -46.55 80.85
CA ALA A 836 -53.16 -47.04 80.99
C ALA A 836 -52.38 -47.75 79.85
N ASP A 837 -51.05 -47.73 80.09
CA ASP A 837 -49.96 -48.62 79.64
C ASP A 837 -49.50 -48.65 78.17
N MET A 838 -48.24 -49.00 77.84
CA MET A 838 -46.93 -48.66 78.46
C MET A 838 -45.81 -49.06 77.46
N GLU A 839 -44.64 -48.38 77.49
CA GLU A 839 -43.39 -48.78 76.79
C GLU A 839 -43.44 -48.87 75.23
N GLY A 840 -42.34 -48.83 74.46
CA GLY A 840 -40.93 -48.51 74.75
C GLY A 840 -40.01 -48.83 73.54
N THR A 841 -38.78 -48.28 73.51
CA THR A 841 -37.65 -48.64 72.57
C THR A 841 -37.89 -48.28 71.07
N ILE A 842 -37.11 -47.45 70.35
CA ILE A 842 -35.63 -47.40 70.13
C ILE A 842 -35.19 -48.72 69.44
N ILE A 843 -34.49 -48.78 68.28
CA ILE A 843 -33.22 -48.15 67.84
C ILE A 843 -33.27 -47.78 66.32
N ARG A 844 -32.50 -46.75 65.92
CA ARG A 844 -32.12 -46.44 64.51
C ARG A 844 -30.60 -46.55 64.31
N GLY A 845 -30.17 -46.91 63.09
CA GLY A 845 -28.84 -46.63 62.54
C GLY A 845 -28.28 -47.76 61.66
N PRO A 846 -27.09 -47.60 61.06
CA PRO A 846 -26.28 -46.38 60.87
C PRO A 846 -25.79 -46.31 59.38
N PRO A 847 -24.61 -45.78 58.96
CA PRO A 847 -23.69 -44.78 59.54
C PRO A 847 -23.20 -43.67 58.53
N ILE A 848 -22.32 -42.75 58.97
CA ILE A 848 -21.41 -41.86 58.16
C ILE A 848 -22.13 -40.68 57.39
N ARG A 849 -21.63 -39.43 57.27
CA ARG A 849 -20.28 -38.80 57.47
C ARG A 849 -20.36 -37.43 58.21
N ARG A 850 -19.23 -36.98 58.77
CA ARG A 850 -18.95 -35.62 59.32
C ARG A 850 -18.23 -34.77 58.24
N GLY A 851 -18.11 -33.43 58.27
CA GLY A 851 -18.60 -32.38 59.21
C GLY A 851 -17.72 -31.10 59.18
N VAL A 852 -17.92 -30.18 60.14
CA VAL A 852 -17.02 -29.06 60.58
C VAL A 852 -17.00 -27.72 59.81
N ARG A 853 -17.62 -26.70 60.43
CA ARG A 853 -17.27 -25.26 60.64
C ARG A 853 -16.08 -24.55 59.93
N GLN A 854 -16.31 -23.25 59.58
CA GLN A 854 -15.46 -22.02 59.75
C GLN A 854 -13.99 -22.03 59.23
N THR A 855 -13.41 -21.00 58.60
CA THR A 855 -13.51 -19.52 58.77
C THR A 855 -12.72 -18.76 57.67
N ASN A 856 -12.95 -17.45 57.52
CA ASN A 856 -12.04 -16.33 57.15
C ASN A 856 -11.04 -16.35 55.94
N SER A 857 -11.16 -15.28 55.12
CA SER A 857 -10.14 -14.38 54.53
C SER A 857 -8.67 -14.79 54.26
N ASN A 858 -8.27 -14.52 53.01
CA ASN A 858 -7.09 -13.75 52.55
C ASN A 858 -5.71 -14.39 52.25
N ASP A 859 -5.08 -13.73 51.25
CA ASP A 859 -3.67 -13.59 50.86
C ASP A 859 -2.88 -14.84 50.39
N LEU A 860 -2.80 -15.00 49.06
CA LEU A 860 -1.66 -14.48 48.29
C LEU A 860 -2.05 -14.17 46.83
#